data_AF-M2R3M4-F1
#
_entry.id   AF-M2R3M4-F1
#
_cell.length_a   1.000
_cell.length_b   1.000
_cell.length_c   1.000
_cell.angle_alpha   90.00
_cell.angle_beta   90.00
_cell.angle_gamma   90.00
#
_symmetry.space_group_name_H-M   'P 1'
#
loop_
_entity.id
_entity.type
_entity.pdbx_description
1 polymer ?
#
loop_
_entity_poly.entity_id
_entity_poly.type
_entity_poly.pdbx_seq_one_letter_code
_entity_poly.pdbx_strand_id
1 'polypeptide(L)'
;MPDDVAARQKLLEDSVYDVAVKQMEHQAQMLEELGLNNRGLKQADLQSWMWGWHQKLQKRLQAEIENLVEEERKLGGKYQGVKTSLSPFLTLLKPEKLSLITILELMNLHGTGGVSDGMKTARALLGVGRAVELEHKAQMCKKNNIAIPQSQFARQDTSLFTRLGYRDLQARRVAARKYMEDAEDWTSDWSQLVRVKVGGFLVDCLMDVATITRSMTDPNGEEIYSEEQPAFFHSYEYVRGHKLGVIKLNPVVAERMAKDRIKNTLHPRHLPMLVKPKPWLGPDQGGYMYNRTTAMRYKDSVEQANYLRHASAAGNLELVYAALDVLGSTPWNINRRIFDIVLTVWNSGKRMCKMPPVVSDIPEPERPENYETDQQARAIYLQRHKLYAQQKANNHSDRCSVNYKIEIARAFLGDTIFMPHNVDFRGRAYPVPPHLSHIGDDLSRGLLLFGEAKPLGERGFWWLKVHLANLYGYDKGSFPERIAFVEAHLDDIFDSVDHPLDGRMWWTKADDPWQCLATCMELKAAIESGDPHKYECALPIHQDGTCNGLQHYAALGGDTQGAAQVNLAVTDRPSDVYTYVADMVEGRIREDVAKGDKVAMLLQGKVARKVVKQTVMTTVYGVTYIGARAQIEKQLASRGDIPAEECWAASSYLAKHVLGSIGDLFRGAKDIQLWFTSCARLIAKSIPPERIPHACGLVEEEKKKGRPTAKKHPVVRMKAEQMTSVVWTTPLGLPIVQPYRTVKRKQIMTGLQTVFISDPNQPAAVNSQKQASAFPPNFIHSLDATHMMLTALECRAQGLTFASVHDSYWTHAGDIDNMSAIIRDTFIALHSSDVLLQLHNEFLERYKGYKIPLNSLRSTPFEKKAFAIARMSADELEVHRARREAGEPEEPVEEEDVEIDADGEVVPKKKKKRGPRVRKDNVEDEFSDEGHYMGQFIDLLDILPSVPQKGDFDVKTIKKSLYFFS
;
A
#
# COMPACT_ATOMS: atom_id res chain seq x y z
N MET A 1 6.16 -8.79 38.44
CA MET A 1 5.90 -7.98 37.23
C MET A 1 6.55 -8.55 35.96
N PRO A 2 7.79 -9.10 35.96
CA PRO A 2 8.42 -9.60 34.73
C PRO A 2 7.66 -10.75 34.03
N ASP A 3 7.01 -11.63 34.81
CA ASP A 3 6.38 -12.85 34.28
C ASP A 3 4.91 -12.68 33.88
N ASP A 4 4.28 -11.53 34.20
CA ASP A 4 2.89 -11.26 33.82
C ASP A 4 2.83 -10.64 32.43
N VAL A 5 2.69 -11.50 31.42
CA VAL A 5 2.59 -11.13 30.00
C VAL A 5 1.42 -10.17 29.73
N ALA A 6 0.30 -10.31 30.45
CA ALA A 6 -0.86 -9.45 30.27
C ALA A 6 -0.62 -8.04 30.81
N ALA A 7 0.04 -7.93 31.98
CA ALA A 7 0.47 -6.63 32.51
C ALA A 7 1.50 -5.95 31.61
N ARG A 8 2.44 -6.73 31.03
CA ARG A 8 3.41 -6.21 30.04
C ARG A 8 2.73 -5.72 28.76
N GLN A 9 1.75 -6.45 28.25
CA GLN A 9 0.95 -5.99 27.10
C GLN A 9 0.24 -4.68 27.40
N LYS A 10 -0.37 -4.57 28.59
CA LYS A 10 -1.03 -3.33 29.01
C LYS A 10 -0.05 -2.17 29.05
N LEU A 11 1.17 -2.37 29.52
CA LEU A 11 2.21 -1.34 29.53
C LEU A 11 2.66 -0.95 28.10
N LEU A 12 2.75 -1.91 27.17
CA LEU A 12 3.08 -1.66 25.76
C LEU A 12 2.01 -0.83 25.04
N GLU A 13 0.75 -0.97 25.45
CA GLU A 13 -0.38 -0.25 24.86
C GLU A 13 -0.83 0.98 25.66
N ASP A 14 -0.37 1.13 26.90
CA ASP A 14 -0.54 2.37 27.67
C ASP A 14 0.07 3.54 26.87
N SER A 15 -0.49 4.74 27.06
CA SER A 15 -0.18 5.91 26.24
C SER A 15 1.34 6.06 26.08
N VAL A 16 1.81 5.98 24.82
CA VAL A 16 3.20 6.25 24.41
C VAL A 16 3.75 7.50 25.09
N TYR A 17 2.88 8.50 25.24
CA TYR A 17 3.19 9.77 25.85
C TYR A 17 3.48 9.63 27.35
N ASP A 18 2.69 8.87 28.09
CA ASP A 18 2.88 8.68 29.54
C ASP A 18 4.19 7.90 29.84
N VAL A 19 4.58 6.95 28.98
CA VAL A 19 5.87 6.24 29.08
C VAL A 19 7.03 7.15 28.72
N ALA A 20 6.91 7.91 27.62
CA ALA A 20 7.95 8.83 27.17
C ALA A 20 8.24 9.95 28.18
N VAL A 21 7.21 10.50 28.86
CA VAL A 21 7.42 11.47 29.96
C VAL A 21 8.28 10.85 31.05
N LYS A 22 7.89 9.67 31.57
CA LYS A 22 8.60 9.02 32.69
C LYS A 22 10.05 8.68 32.33
N GLN A 23 10.29 8.25 31.10
CA GLN A 23 11.66 7.96 30.63
C GLN A 23 12.51 9.23 30.54
N MET A 24 11.98 10.30 29.93
CA MET A 24 12.71 11.56 29.82
C MET A 24 12.96 12.20 31.18
N GLU A 25 11.97 12.14 32.09
CA GLU A 25 12.10 12.62 33.46
C GLU A 25 13.16 11.83 34.23
N HIS A 26 13.12 10.50 34.17
CA HIS A 26 14.10 9.63 34.84
C HIS A 26 15.53 9.86 34.33
N GLN A 27 15.72 10.02 33.01
CA GLN A 27 17.04 10.34 32.45
C GLN A 27 17.50 11.73 32.81
N ALA A 28 16.62 12.73 32.83
CA ALA A 28 16.97 14.08 33.27
C ALA A 28 17.43 14.08 34.73
N GLN A 29 16.72 13.37 35.61
CA GLN A 29 17.11 13.17 37.01
C GLN A 29 18.45 12.45 37.12
N MET A 30 18.65 11.36 36.37
CA MET A 30 19.93 10.63 36.38
C MET A 30 21.10 11.51 35.90
N LEU A 31 20.91 12.33 34.88
CA LEU A 31 21.94 13.27 34.40
C LEU A 31 22.25 14.37 35.41
N GLU A 32 21.23 14.83 36.14
CA GLU A 32 21.36 15.81 37.22
C GLU A 32 22.08 15.21 38.43
N GLU A 33 21.73 14.00 38.85
CA GLU A 33 22.37 13.23 39.92
C GLU A 33 23.84 12.91 39.62
N LEU A 34 24.17 12.62 38.36
CA LEU A 34 25.54 12.39 37.90
C LEU A 34 26.39 13.67 37.79
N GLY A 35 25.81 14.86 38.08
CA GLY A 35 26.52 16.13 38.02
C GLY A 35 26.96 16.56 36.62
N LEU A 36 26.43 15.91 35.57
CA LEU A 36 26.83 16.10 34.17
C LEU A 36 26.29 17.40 33.55
N ASN A 37 25.55 18.21 34.33
CA ASN A 37 25.07 19.52 33.90
C ASN A 37 26.18 20.58 33.78
N ASN A 38 27.38 20.32 34.31
CA ASN A 38 28.50 21.28 34.25
C ASN A 38 29.83 20.61 33.84
N ARG A 39 30.30 21.02 32.65
CA ARG A 39 31.66 20.88 32.09
C ARG A 39 32.05 19.51 31.50
N GLY A 40 32.26 19.50 30.18
CA GLY A 40 33.37 18.75 29.57
C GLY A 40 33.04 17.53 28.71
N LEU A 41 31.84 16.95 28.79
CA LEU A 41 31.41 15.86 27.89
C LEU A 41 30.40 16.40 26.87
N LYS A 42 30.87 16.59 25.63
CA LYS A 42 30.12 17.14 24.48
C LYS A 42 29.00 16.22 23.94
N GLN A 43 28.21 15.57 24.79
CA GLN A 43 27.06 14.79 24.35
C GLN A 43 25.86 15.04 25.28
N ALA A 44 25.22 16.20 25.13
CA ALA A 44 23.82 16.28 25.53
C ALA A 44 23.04 15.32 24.61
N ASP A 45 22.36 14.31 25.12
CA ASP A 45 21.52 13.43 24.30
C ASP A 45 20.36 14.22 23.68
N LEU A 46 19.87 13.83 22.50
CA LEU A 46 18.69 14.45 21.84
C LEU A 46 17.48 14.56 22.79
N GLN A 47 17.33 13.63 23.72
CA GLN A 47 16.27 13.67 24.73
C GLN A 47 16.40 14.82 25.74
N SER A 48 17.63 15.23 26.08
CA SER A 48 17.85 16.38 26.94
C SER A 48 17.30 17.65 26.30
N TRP A 49 17.53 17.81 24.99
CA TRP A 49 16.92 18.89 24.21
C TRP A 49 15.40 18.78 24.16
N MET A 50 14.86 17.59 23.86
CA MET A 50 13.41 17.36 23.82
C MET A 50 12.74 17.67 25.17
N TRP A 51 13.38 17.32 26.29
CA TRP A 51 12.89 17.64 27.63
C TRP A 51 12.93 19.15 27.89
N GLY A 52 14.03 19.82 27.54
CA GLY A 52 14.14 21.27 27.62
C GLY A 52 13.06 21.98 26.79
N TRP A 53 12.81 21.51 25.56
CA TRP A 53 11.73 22.00 24.70
C TRP A 53 10.36 21.73 25.33
N HIS A 54 10.15 20.55 25.89
CA HIS A 54 8.89 20.15 26.52
C HIS A 54 8.51 21.06 27.68
N GLN A 55 9.47 21.35 28.58
CA GLN A 55 9.27 22.24 29.73
C GLN A 55 8.95 23.68 29.29
N LYS A 56 9.68 24.21 28.30
CA LYS A 56 9.42 25.55 27.76
C LYS A 56 8.06 25.61 27.05
N LEU A 57 7.74 24.59 26.24
CA LEU A 57 6.51 24.53 25.46
C LEU A 57 5.27 24.39 26.34
N GLN A 58 5.31 23.56 27.40
CA GLN A 58 4.19 23.44 28.32
C GLN A 58 3.81 24.79 28.94
N LYS A 59 4.81 25.55 29.42
CA LYS A 59 4.59 26.90 29.99
C LYS A 59 4.00 27.85 28.95
N ARG A 60 4.51 27.81 27.72
CA ARG A 60 3.99 28.66 26.63
C ARG A 60 2.55 28.28 26.27
N LEU A 61 2.26 26.99 26.11
CA LEU A 61 0.92 26.51 25.76
C LEU A 61 -0.10 26.85 26.85
N GLN A 62 0.26 26.74 28.14
CA GLN A 62 -0.64 27.14 29.23
C GLN A 62 -1.05 28.62 29.09
N ALA A 63 -0.07 29.52 28.96
CA ALA A 63 -0.33 30.96 28.83
C ALA A 63 -1.11 31.30 27.55
N GLU A 64 -0.75 30.69 26.42
CA GLU A 64 -1.39 30.98 25.13
C GLU A 64 -2.82 30.45 25.05
N ILE A 65 -3.10 29.27 25.61
CA ILE A 65 -4.45 28.70 25.67
C ILE A 65 -5.33 29.56 26.58
N GLU A 66 -4.83 30.04 27.73
CA GLU A 66 -5.55 30.95 28.62
C GLU A 66 -5.90 32.27 27.91
N ASN A 67 -4.92 32.89 27.24
CA ASN A 67 -5.13 34.11 26.45
C ASN A 67 -6.18 33.89 25.37
N LEU A 68 -6.10 32.77 24.64
CA LEU A 68 -7.02 32.45 23.55
C LEU A 68 -8.45 32.20 24.06
N VAL A 69 -8.60 31.52 25.20
CA VAL A 69 -9.90 31.37 25.88
C VAL A 69 -10.47 32.73 26.26
N GLU A 70 -9.65 33.64 26.78
CA GLU A 70 -10.11 34.97 27.18
C GLU A 70 -10.48 35.85 25.96
N GLU A 71 -9.69 35.80 24.88
CA GLU A 71 -10.00 36.47 23.62
C GLU A 71 -11.30 35.97 23.00
N GLU A 72 -11.49 34.65 22.92
CA GLU A 72 -12.73 34.05 22.39
C GLU A 72 -13.93 34.40 23.27
N ARG A 73 -13.77 34.43 24.60
CA ARG A 73 -14.80 34.89 25.55
C ARG A 73 -15.14 36.36 25.34
N LYS A 74 -14.15 37.23 25.13
CA LYS A 74 -14.33 38.68 24.89
C LYS A 74 -15.04 38.96 23.56
N LEU A 75 -14.78 38.15 22.54
CA LEU A 75 -15.34 38.33 21.19
C LEU A 75 -16.76 37.74 21.02
N GLY A 76 -17.18 36.82 21.89
CA GLY A 76 -18.55 36.28 21.94
C GLY A 76 -19.05 35.70 20.59
N GLY A 77 -20.35 35.80 20.32
CA GLY A 77 -20.99 35.26 19.10
C GLY A 77 -20.49 35.87 17.77
N LYS A 78 -19.71 36.96 17.80
CA LYS A 78 -19.07 37.55 16.59
C LYS A 78 -17.85 36.74 16.13
N TYR A 79 -17.26 35.91 16.99
CA TYR A 79 -16.12 35.05 16.64
C TYR A 79 -16.52 33.93 15.67
N GLN A 80 -17.73 33.37 15.83
CA GLN A 80 -18.28 32.27 15.02
C GLN A 80 -18.37 32.57 13.51
N GLY A 81 -18.42 33.85 13.12
CA GLY A 81 -18.52 34.27 11.71
C GLY A 81 -17.19 34.42 10.97
N VAL A 82 -16.05 34.54 11.68
CA VAL A 82 -14.76 34.96 11.08
C VAL A 82 -13.60 34.01 11.37
N LYS A 83 -13.56 33.36 12.55
CA LYS A 83 -12.53 32.38 12.93
C LYS A 83 -13.17 31.16 13.58
N THR A 84 -12.77 29.96 13.16
CA THR A 84 -13.09 28.71 13.87
C THR A 84 -12.52 28.81 15.29
N SER A 85 -13.38 28.72 16.31
CA SER A 85 -12.97 28.70 17.72
C SER A 85 -12.10 27.46 17.99
N LEU A 86 -10.90 27.69 18.53
CA LEU A 86 -9.90 26.65 18.80
C LEU A 86 -9.84 26.28 20.28
N SER A 87 -10.26 27.18 21.18
CA SER A 87 -10.24 26.92 22.63
C SER A 87 -10.94 25.63 23.06
N PRO A 88 -12.09 25.21 22.47
CA PRO A 88 -12.79 24.01 22.91
C PRO A 88 -12.03 22.73 22.54
N PHE A 89 -11.10 22.79 21.59
CA PHE A 89 -10.30 21.65 21.15
C PHE A 89 -8.96 21.58 21.89
N LEU A 90 -8.33 22.73 22.17
CA LEU A 90 -7.06 22.82 22.88
C LEU A 90 -7.21 22.55 24.39
N THR A 91 -8.39 22.71 24.97
CA THR A 91 -8.66 22.44 26.40
C THR A 91 -9.01 20.98 26.71
N LEU A 92 -9.15 20.12 25.68
CA LEU A 92 -9.52 18.71 25.83
C LEU A 92 -8.41 17.84 26.41
N LEU A 93 -7.16 18.28 26.26
CA LEU A 93 -5.97 17.64 26.82
C LEU A 93 -5.20 18.68 27.63
N LYS A 94 -4.47 18.21 28.64
CA LYS A 94 -3.60 19.11 29.41
C LYS A 94 -2.40 19.58 28.55
N PRO A 95 -1.87 20.80 28.76
CA PRO A 95 -0.76 21.32 27.97
C PRO A 95 0.52 20.48 28.04
N GLU A 96 0.74 19.74 29.12
CA GLU A 96 1.83 18.75 29.22
C GLU A 96 1.72 17.73 28.06
N LYS A 97 0.54 17.12 27.89
CA LYS A 97 0.31 16.14 26.84
C LYS A 97 0.40 16.76 25.45
N LEU A 98 -0.20 17.94 25.25
CA LEU A 98 -0.14 18.65 23.96
C LEU A 98 1.30 18.96 23.54
N SER A 99 2.13 19.43 24.48
CA SER A 99 3.55 19.70 24.26
C SER A 99 4.27 18.45 23.74
N LEU A 100 4.08 17.32 24.43
CA LEU A 100 4.76 16.08 24.07
C LEU A 100 4.28 15.48 22.75
N ILE A 101 2.96 15.48 22.50
CA ILE A 101 2.38 15.03 21.23
C ILE A 101 2.99 15.80 20.06
N THR A 102 3.13 17.11 20.21
CA THR A 102 3.67 17.99 19.18
C THR A 102 5.13 17.68 18.88
N ILE A 103 5.97 17.53 19.92
CA ILE A 103 7.39 17.22 19.76
C ILE A 103 7.58 15.85 19.10
N LEU A 104 6.93 14.80 19.63
CA LEU A 104 7.11 13.44 19.12
C LEU A 104 6.58 13.27 17.70
N GLU A 105 5.41 13.83 17.37
CA GLU A 105 4.83 13.70 16.03
C GLU A 105 5.63 14.48 14.99
N LEU A 106 6.17 15.66 15.35
CA LEU A 106 7.06 16.40 14.45
C LEU A 106 8.37 15.61 14.21
N MET A 107 8.98 15.08 15.28
CA MET A 107 10.18 14.25 15.16
C MET A 107 9.91 12.97 14.31
N ASN A 108 8.76 12.31 14.49
CA ASN A 108 8.35 11.14 13.69
C ASN A 108 8.20 11.43 12.19
N LEU A 109 7.89 12.67 11.82
CA LEU A 109 7.67 13.05 10.43
C LEU A 109 8.96 13.47 9.69
N HIS A 110 10.12 13.46 10.35
CA HIS A 110 11.40 13.75 9.72
C HIS A 110 11.68 12.84 8.51
N GLY A 111 12.21 13.40 7.42
CA GLY A 111 12.51 12.68 6.18
C GLY A 111 11.27 12.30 5.34
N THR A 112 10.07 12.76 5.72
CA THR A 112 8.84 12.38 5.01
C THR A 112 8.48 13.33 3.86
N GLY A 113 7.82 12.78 2.83
CA GLY A 113 7.22 13.58 1.77
C GLY A 113 8.21 14.07 0.70
N GLY A 114 9.43 13.52 0.66
CA GLY A 114 10.46 13.86 -0.34
C GLY A 114 11.31 15.08 0.02
N VAL A 115 11.31 15.47 1.30
CA VAL A 115 12.19 16.51 1.86
C VAL A 115 13.23 15.78 2.70
N SER A 116 14.52 15.89 2.35
CA SER A 116 15.60 15.13 3.02
C SER A 116 15.71 15.45 4.51
N ASP A 117 15.75 16.74 4.84
CA ASP A 117 16.05 17.22 6.21
C ASP A 117 14.81 17.79 6.91
N GLY A 118 13.62 17.30 6.57
CA GLY A 118 12.38 17.91 7.03
C GLY A 118 11.12 17.19 6.60
N MET A 119 10.01 17.93 6.61
CA MET A 119 8.70 17.45 6.18
C MET A 119 7.88 18.51 5.48
N LYS A 120 6.86 18.07 4.73
CA LYS A 120 5.84 18.98 4.19
C LYS A 120 5.01 19.57 5.32
N THR A 121 4.92 20.90 5.40
CA THR A 121 4.18 21.60 6.47
C THR A 121 2.74 21.10 6.60
N ALA A 122 2.01 20.97 5.48
CA ALA A 122 0.62 20.50 5.52
C ALA A 122 0.46 19.10 6.14
N ARG A 123 1.43 18.20 5.91
CA ARG A 123 1.44 16.86 6.52
C ARG A 123 1.75 16.93 8.01
N ALA A 124 2.68 17.80 8.41
CA ALA A 124 3.02 18.04 9.82
C ALA A 124 1.81 18.52 10.62
N LEU A 125 1.13 19.56 10.14
CA LEU A 125 -0.02 20.14 10.83
C LEU A 125 -1.19 19.15 10.94
N LEU A 126 -1.44 18.39 9.88
CA LEU A 126 -2.45 17.32 9.88
C LEU A 126 -2.10 16.17 10.82
N GLY A 127 -0.83 15.74 10.83
CA GLY A 127 -0.32 14.67 11.69
C GLY A 127 -0.50 15.01 13.16
N VAL A 128 -0.01 16.18 13.59
CA VAL A 128 -0.13 16.67 14.97
C VAL A 128 -1.60 16.80 15.38
N GLY A 129 -2.44 17.45 14.56
CA GLY A 129 -3.87 17.60 14.87
C GLY A 129 -4.62 16.28 14.99
N ARG A 130 -4.30 15.30 14.14
CA ARG A 130 -4.86 13.94 14.21
C ARG A 130 -4.36 13.19 15.45
N ALA A 131 -3.10 13.33 15.81
CA ALA A 131 -2.53 12.70 17.00
C ALA A 131 -3.21 13.20 18.28
N VAL A 132 -3.45 14.52 18.39
CA VAL A 132 -4.20 15.13 19.50
C VAL A 132 -5.62 14.58 19.60
N GLU A 133 -6.37 14.53 18.49
CA GLU A 133 -7.72 13.96 18.47
C GLU A 133 -7.74 12.49 18.91
N LEU A 134 -6.79 11.69 18.42
CA LEU A 134 -6.68 10.27 18.76
C LEU A 134 -6.34 10.05 20.23
N GLU A 135 -5.48 10.89 20.84
CA GLU A 135 -5.16 10.80 22.27
C GLU A 135 -6.37 11.20 23.13
N HIS A 136 -7.10 12.26 22.76
CA HIS A 136 -8.32 12.64 23.46
C HIS A 136 -9.35 11.51 23.47
N LYS A 137 -9.58 10.88 22.31
CA LYS A 137 -10.46 9.71 22.18
C LYS A 137 -10.00 8.56 23.08
N ALA A 138 -8.70 8.25 23.10
CA ALA A 138 -8.15 7.21 23.96
C ALA A 138 -8.37 7.52 25.46
N GLN A 139 -8.19 8.77 25.89
CA GLN A 139 -8.41 9.19 27.28
C GLN A 139 -9.88 9.08 27.69
N MET A 140 -10.82 9.41 26.80
CA MET A 140 -12.25 9.26 27.07
C MET A 140 -12.64 7.80 27.25
N CYS A 141 -12.12 6.89 26.42
CA CYS A 141 -12.31 5.44 26.60
C CYS A 141 -11.81 4.96 27.96
N LYS A 142 -10.65 5.44 28.41
CA LYS A 142 -10.06 5.10 29.72
C LYS A 142 -10.88 5.64 30.89
N LYS A 143 -11.37 6.89 30.79
CA LYS A 143 -12.18 7.54 31.84
C LYS A 143 -13.53 6.86 32.03
N ASN A 144 -14.13 6.38 30.95
CA ASN A 144 -15.45 5.74 30.98
C ASN A 144 -15.41 4.26 31.37
N ASN A 145 -14.23 3.73 31.74
CA ASN A 145 -14.05 2.40 32.30
C ASN A 145 -14.72 1.29 31.46
N ILE A 146 -14.65 1.42 30.13
CA ILE A 146 -15.23 0.45 29.19
C ILE A 146 -14.57 -0.90 29.47
N ALA A 147 -15.30 -1.77 30.18
CA ALA A 147 -14.81 -3.06 30.60
C ALA A 147 -14.59 -3.93 29.35
N ILE A 148 -13.35 -4.38 29.18
CA ILE A 148 -13.07 -5.50 28.29
C ILE A 148 -13.69 -6.73 28.95
N PRO A 149 -14.47 -7.56 28.26
CA PRO A 149 -14.82 -8.88 28.76
C PRO A 149 -13.51 -9.61 29.08
N GLN A 150 -13.19 -9.77 30.36
CA GLN A 150 -12.15 -10.68 30.77
C GLN A 150 -12.60 -12.05 30.33
N SER A 151 -11.81 -12.68 29.47
CA SER A 151 -12.10 -13.98 28.88
C SER A 151 -12.25 -15.05 29.97
N GLN A 152 -13.47 -15.22 30.48
CA GLN A 152 -13.93 -16.44 31.11
C GLN A 152 -14.84 -17.18 30.14
N PHE A 153 -14.29 -17.62 29.01
CA PHE A 153 -14.91 -18.71 28.25
C PHE A 153 -13.83 -19.71 27.86
N ALA A 154 -13.61 -20.64 28.79
CA ALA A 154 -12.87 -21.86 28.54
C ALA A 154 -13.68 -22.79 27.63
N ARG A 155 -12.95 -23.38 26.67
CA ARG A 155 -13.21 -24.66 25.96
C ARG A 155 -14.56 -24.86 25.28
N GLN A 156 -14.54 -24.84 23.94
CA GLN A 156 -14.91 -25.99 23.09
C GLN A 156 -14.57 -25.67 21.63
N ASP A 157 -13.57 -26.36 21.07
CA ASP A 157 -13.33 -26.44 19.63
C ASP A 157 -14.56 -27.08 18.98
N THR A 158 -15.46 -26.25 18.45
CA THR A 158 -16.56 -26.71 17.62
C THR A 158 -16.27 -26.27 16.19
N SER A 159 -16.39 -27.19 15.23
CA SER A 159 -16.15 -26.92 13.81
C SER A 159 -16.93 -25.69 13.34
N LEU A 160 -16.18 -24.66 12.91
CA LEU A 160 -16.68 -23.38 12.36
C LEU A 160 -17.58 -23.56 11.13
N PHE A 161 -17.58 -24.74 10.49
CA PHE A 161 -18.25 -25.02 9.22
C PHE A 161 -19.63 -25.68 9.36
N THR A 162 -20.15 -25.82 10.58
CA THR A 162 -21.54 -26.26 10.78
C THR A 162 -22.49 -25.06 10.85
N ARG A 163 -23.72 -25.20 10.32
CA ARG A 163 -24.76 -24.14 10.40
C ARG A 163 -25.05 -23.71 11.85
N LEU A 164 -24.80 -24.59 12.81
CA LEU A 164 -24.85 -24.34 14.25
C LEU A 164 -23.65 -23.51 14.76
N GLY A 165 -22.42 -23.84 14.34
CA GLY A 165 -21.23 -23.04 14.65
C GLY A 165 -21.33 -21.60 14.12
N TYR A 166 -21.86 -21.42 12.90
CA TYR A 166 -22.14 -20.09 12.33
C TYR A 166 -23.16 -19.29 13.17
N ARG A 167 -24.28 -19.91 13.57
CA ARG A 167 -25.29 -19.23 14.40
C ARG A 167 -24.79 -18.90 15.80
N ASP A 168 -23.97 -19.76 16.39
CA ASP A 168 -23.42 -19.52 17.73
C ASP A 168 -22.36 -18.40 17.70
N LEU A 169 -21.47 -18.41 16.70
CA LEU A 169 -20.52 -17.31 16.45
C LEU A 169 -21.26 -15.97 16.24
N GLN A 170 -22.29 -15.97 15.39
CA GLN A 170 -23.14 -14.81 15.11
C GLN A 170 -23.87 -14.33 16.37
N ALA A 171 -24.44 -15.23 17.19
CA ALA A 171 -25.14 -14.89 18.42
C ALA A 171 -24.20 -14.28 19.48
N ARG A 172 -23.00 -14.85 19.66
CA ARG A 172 -21.96 -14.32 20.55
C ARG A 172 -21.49 -12.93 20.09
N ARG A 173 -21.32 -12.75 18.77
CA ARG A 173 -20.91 -11.47 18.16
C ARG A 173 -22.00 -10.38 18.28
N VAL A 174 -23.27 -10.73 18.08
CA VAL A 174 -24.41 -9.80 18.25
C VAL A 174 -24.61 -9.39 19.72
N ALA A 175 -24.40 -10.31 20.67
CA ALA A 175 -24.49 -10.01 22.10
C ALA A 175 -23.37 -9.06 22.57
N ALA A 176 -22.13 -9.28 22.12
CA ALA A 176 -21.00 -8.39 22.41
C ALA A 176 -21.18 -6.98 21.80
N ARG A 177 -21.75 -6.90 20.59
CA ARG A 177 -22.04 -5.65 19.88
C ARG A 177 -23.07 -4.78 20.63
N LYS A 178 -24.20 -5.37 21.03
CA LYS A 178 -25.27 -4.66 21.77
C LYS A 178 -24.80 -4.05 23.08
N TYR A 179 -23.84 -4.68 23.77
CA TYR A 179 -23.29 -4.13 25.02
C TYR A 179 -22.36 -2.93 24.81
N MET A 180 -21.83 -2.70 23.60
CA MET A 180 -20.81 -1.68 23.33
C MET A 180 -21.27 -0.53 22.44
N GLU A 181 -22.25 -0.74 21.55
CA GLU A 181 -22.88 0.35 20.77
C GLU A 181 -23.44 1.45 21.70
N ASP A 182 -23.94 1.07 22.89
CA ASP A 182 -24.41 2.01 23.92
C ASP A 182 -23.28 2.85 24.58
N ALA A 183 -21.99 2.54 24.33
CA ALA A 183 -20.84 3.22 24.94
C ALA A 183 -20.11 4.23 24.03
N GLU A 184 -20.28 4.16 22.70
CA GLU A 184 -19.43 4.87 21.72
C GLU A 184 -20.01 6.18 21.15
N ASP A 185 -21.26 6.54 21.44
CA ASP A 185 -21.96 7.71 20.86
C ASP A 185 -21.47 9.09 21.35
N TRP A 186 -20.39 9.16 22.14
CA TRP A 186 -20.05 10.37 22.92
C TRP A 186 -19.01 11.32 22.30
N THR A 187 -18.31 10.98 21.20
CA THR A 187 -17.31 11.89 20.57
C THR A 187 -17.44 12.03 19.05
N SER A 188 -17.77 13.23 18.58
CA SER A 188 -17.78 13.57 17.14
C SER A 188 -16.38 13.72 16.54
N ASP A 189 -16.22 13.30 15.28
CA ASP A 189 -14.96 13.45 14.54
C ASP A 189 -14.63 14.92 14.25
N TRP A 190 -13.34 15.27 14.34
CA TRP A 190 -12.89 16.62 14.02
C TRP A 190 -12.79 16.82 12.51
N SER A 191 -13.20 17.99 12.02
CA SER A 191 -12.98 18.36 10.61
C SER A 191 -11.49 18.54 10.30
N GLN A 192 -11.08 18.33 9.05
CA GLN A 192 -9.69 18.55 8.62
C GLN A 192 -9.23 20.00 8.86
N LEU A 193 -10.14 20.96 8.76
CA LEU A 193 -9.88 22.37 9.07
C LEU A 193 -9.46 22.56 10.53
N VAL A 194 -10.19 21.93 11.45
CA VAL A 194 -9.89 21.99 12.89
C VAL A 194 -8.55 21.32 13.17
N ARG A 195 -8.31 20.12 12.63
CA ARG A 195 -7.04 19.39 12.79
C ARG A 195 -5.84 20.24 12.38
N VAL A 196 -5.90 20.88 11.22
CA VAL A 196 -4.81 21.72 10.72
C VAL A 196 -4.61 22.99 11.52
N LYS A 197 -5.69 23.61 12.02
CA LYS A 197 -5.56 24.80 12.85
C LYS A 197 -4.98 24.49 14.22
N VAL A 198 -5.44 23.40 14.85
CA VAL A 198 -4.89 22.90 16.12
C VAL A 198 -3.41 22.53 15.93
N GLY A 199 -3.08 21.72 14.93
CA GLY A 199 -1.69 21.38 14.63
C GLY A 199 -0.85 22.58 14.26
N GLY A 200 -1.41 23.55 13.51
CA GLY A 200 -0.77 24.82 13.17
C GLY A 200 -0.38 25.63 14.40
N PHE A 201 -1.31 25.82 15.33
CA PHE A 201 -1.08 26.53 16.59
C PHE A 201 0.00 25.86 17.44
N LEU A 202 -0.05 24.54 17.59
CA LEU A 202 0.89 23.79 18.40
C LEU A 202 2.32 23.80 17.82
N VAL A 203 2.44 23.62 16.50
CA VAL A 203 3.75 23.63 15.82
C VAL A 203 4.37 25.02 15.83
N ASP A 204 3.56 26.07 15.68
CA ASP A 204 4.01 27.47 15.79
C ASP A 204 4.62 27.75 17.18
N CYS A 205 3.90 27.38 18.25
CA CYS A 205 4.42 27.50 19.62
C CYS A 205 5.71 26.69 19.84
N LEU A 206 5.84 25.51 19.23
CA LEU A 206 7.05 24.69 19.33
C LEU A 206 8.24 25.36 18.62
N MET A 207 8.02 25.93 17.43
CA MET A 207 9.09 26.58 16.66
C MET A 207 9.67 27.81 17.38
N ASP A 208 8.85 28.53 18.14
CA ASP A 208 9.29 29.68 18.93
C ASP A 208 10.17 29.31 20.12
N VAL A 209 9.95 28.14 20.73
CA VAL A 209 10.63 27.74 21.99
C VAL A 209 11.77 26.75 21.78
N ALA A 210 11.75 26.00 20.68
CA ALA A 210 12.71 24.94 20.42
C ALA A 210 14.01 25.50 19.86
N THR A 211 15.00 25.65 20.72
CA THR A 211 16.35 26.14 20.40
C THR A 211 17.42 25.10 20.70
N ILE A 212 18.55 25.19 20.01
CA ILE A 212 19.75 24.40 20.23
C ILE A 212 20.99 25.29 20.28
N THR A 213 22.00 24.88 21.02
CA THR A 213 23.30 25.55 21.05
C THR A 213 24.25 24.88 20.07
N ARG A 214 24.72 25.61 19.07
CA ARG A 214 25.72 25.14 18.10
C ARG A 214 27.05 25.80 18.40
N SER A 215 28.09 24.98 18.55
CA SER A 215 29.47 25.47 18.67
C SER A 215 30.23 25.22 17.37
N MET A 216 30.87 26.25 16.82
CA MET A 216 31.70 26.15 15.62
C MET A 216 33.08 26.73 15.93
N THR A 217 34.13 26.04 15.50
CA THR A 217 35.50 26.54 15.55
C THR A 217 35.74 27.40 14.31
N ASP A 218 36.30 28.59 14.48
CA ASP A 218 36.70 29.46 13.36
C ASP A 218 37.65 28.70 12.41
N PRO A 219 37.58 28.88 11.07
CA PRO A 219 38.55 28.35 10.12
C PRO A 219 40.03 28.62 10.47
N ASN A 220 40.35 29.63 11.28
CA ASN A 220 41.71 29.91 11.75
C ASN A 220 42.09 29.16 13.05
N GLY A 221 41.16 28.44 13.66
CA GLY A 221 41.44 27.50 14.76
C GLY A 221 41.55 28.09 16.17
N GLU A 222 41.37 29.40 16.36
CA GLU A 222 41.70 30.07 17.64
C GLU A 222 40.51 30.27 18.60
N GLU A 223 39.25 30.38 18.11
CA GLU A 223 38.07 30.59 18.97
C GLU A 223 36.88 29.66 18.64
N ILE A 224 36.21 29.19 19.70
CA ILE A 224 34.95 28.43 19.62
C ILE A 224 33.79 29.39 19.88
N TYR A 225 33.05 29.74 18.84
CA TYR A 225 31.82 30.51 18.99
C TYR A 225 30.64 29.59 19.25
N SER A 226 29.81 29.94 20.23
CA SER A 226 28.61 29.20 20.60
C SER A 226 27.39 30.08 20.36
N GLU A 227 26.52 29.68 19.42
CA GLU A 227 25.31 30.41 19.04
C GLU A 227 24.06 29.58 19.36
N GLU A 228 23.01 30.23 19.84
CA GLU A 228 21.69 29.61 20.00
C GLU A 228 20.89 29.75 18.69
N GLN A 229 20.53 28.63 18.09
CA GLN A 229 19.82 28.55 16.82
C GLN A 229 18.47 27.82 16.98
N PRO A 230 17.45 28.13 16.16
CA PRO A 230 16.20 27.38 16.20
C PRO A 230 16.43 25.92 15.78
N ALA A 231 15.77 24.99 16.48
CA ALA A 231 15.79 23.57 16.19
C ALA A 231 14.98 23.23 14.92
N PHE A 232 13.92 24.00 14.66
CA PHE A 232 13.03 23.86 13.52
C PHE A 232 12.87 25.20 12.81
N PHE A 233 12.89 25.20 11.47
CA PHE A 233 12.67 26.41 10.70
C PHE A 233 11.77 26.15 9.48
N HIS A 234 10.93 27.12 9.16
CA HIS A 234 10.03 27.06 8.01
C HIS A 234 10.71 27.66 6.78
N SER A 235 10.63 26.96 5.66
CA SER A 235 11.17 27.43 4.38
C SER A 235 10.28 26.99 3.22
N TYR A 236 10.60 27.45 2.02
CA TYR A 236 9.88 27.08 0.80
C TYR A 236 10.83 26.45 -0.21
N GLU A 237 10.39 25.36 -0.81
CA GLU A 237 11.08 24.70 -1.92
C GLU A 237 10.24 24.76 -3.19
N TYR A 238 10.89 24.95 -4.33
CA TYR A 238 10.21 24.89 -5.63
C TYR A 238 10.30 23.48 -6.20
N VAL A 239 9.15 22.82 -6.30
CA VAL A 239 9.04 21.49 -6.90
C VAL A 239 8.23 21.61 -8.18
N ARG A 240 8.89 21.38 -9.33
CA ARG A 240 8.26 21.48 -10.67
C ARG A 240 7.55 22.83 -10.90
N GLY A 241 8.19 23.93 -10.50
CA GLY A 241 7.62 25.29 -10.62
C GLY A 241 6.60 25.67 -9.55
N HIS A 242 6.17 24.74 -8.68
CA HIS A 242 5.24 25.05 -7.59
C HIS A 242 5.97 25.28 -6.26
N LYS A 243 5.60 26.36 -5.57
CA LYS A 243 6.10 26.69 -4.23
C LYS A 243 5.48 25.74 -3.20
N LEU A 244 6.33 24.99 -2.49
CA LEU A 244 5.95 24.03 -1.45
C LEU A 244 6.54 24.47 -0.12
N GLY A 245 5.70 24.68 0.89
CA GLY A 245 6.16 24.95 2.25
C GLY A 245 6.66 23.70 2.95
N VAL A 246 7.84 23.81 3.56
CA VAL A 246 8.52 22.72 4.27
C VAL A 246 8.99 23.20 5.65
N ILE A 247 8.94 22.32 6.64
CA ILE A 247 9.57 22.52 7.95
C ILE A 247 10.85 21.70 7.93
N LYS A 248 11.98 22.34 8.16
CA LYS A 248 13.31 21.70 8.20
C LYS A 248 13.82 21.65 9.63
N LEU A 249 14.55 20.58 9.93
CA LEU A 249 15.27 20.46 11.18
C LEU A 249 16.64 21.14 11.03
N ASN A 250 17.15 21.68 12.12
CA ASN A 250 18.54 22.11 12.18
C ASN A 250 19.46 20.89 11.89
N PRO A 251 20.49 21.02 11.05
CA PRO A 251 21.39 19.92 10.69
C PRO A 251 21.94 19.14 11.89
N VAL A 252 22.20 19.82 13.02
CA VAL A 252 22.72 19.17 14.23
C VAL A 252 21.66 18.23 14.85
N VAL A 253 20.39 18.62 14.84
CA VAL A 253 19.28 17.78 15.32
C VAL A 253 19.09 16.59 14.38
N ALA A 254 19.14 16.81 13.07
CA ALA A 254 19.03 15.74 12.07
C ALA A 254 20.18 14.72 12.19
N GLU A 255 21.41 15.19 12.37
CA GLU A 255 22.58 14.33 12.56
C GLU A 255 22.50 13.52 13.86
N ARG A 256 22.01 14.11 14.95
CA ARG A 256 21.81 13.37 16.21
C ARG A 256 20.69 12.35 16.13
N MET A 257 19.58 12.69 15.47
CA MET A 257 18.50 11.73 15.21
C MET A 257 19.01 10.49 14.44
N ALA A 258 20.05 10.65 13.62
CA ALA A 258 20.70 9.54 12.91
C ALA A 258 21.62 8.67 13.79
N LYS A 259 22.23 9.25 14.84
CA LYS A 259 23.27 8.62 15.67
C LYS A 259 22.74 8.06 16.98
N ASP A 260 21.79 8.74 17.60
CA ASP A 260 21.28 8.41 18.93
C ASP A 260 20.41 7.14 18.90
N ARG A 261 20.35 6.43 20.03
CA ARG A 261 19.55 5.20 20.15
C ARG A 261 18.06 5.51 20.09
N ILE A 262 17.42 5.08 19.01
CA ILE A 262 15.98 5.29 18.73
C ILE A 262 15.07 4.80 19.86
N LYS A 263 15.47 3.76 20.62
CA LYS A 263 14.75 3.22 21.78
C LYS A 263 14.28 4.31 22.76
N ASN A 264 15.03 5.40 22.84
CA ASN A 264 14.83 6.46 23.80
C ASN A 264 14.10 7.68 23.18
N THR A 265 14.01 7.78 21.86
CA THR A 265 13.58 9.02 21.18
C THR A 265 12.14 8.96 20.66
N LEU A 266 11.70 7.81 20.14
CA LEU A 266 10.42 7.68 19.45
C LEU A 266 9.83 6.29 19.71
N HIS A 267 8.89 6.17 20.65
CA HIS A 267 8.20 4.91 20.91
C HIS A 267 7.13 4.67 19.84
N PRO A 268 7.19 3.58 19.06
CA PRO A 268 6.17 3.28 18.08
C PRO A 268 4.82 3.05 18.76
N ARG A 269 3.74 3.63 18.22
CA ARG A 269 2.38 3.46 18.76
C ARG A 269 1.84 2.04 18.60
N HIS A 270 2.29 1.33 17.57
CA HIS A 270 1.83 -0.01 17.23
C HIS A 270 3.04 -0.95 17.13
N LEU A 271 3.33 -1.66 18.22
CA LEU A 271 4.31 -2.74 18.30
C LEU A 271 3.62 -4.12 18.21
N PRO A 272 4.34 -5.21 17.92
CA PRO A 272 3.82 -6.56 18.09
C PRO A 272 3.28 -6.78 19.51
N MET A 273 2.23 -7.60 19.63
CA MET A 273 1.57 -7.90 20.90
C MET A 273 2.23 -9.11 21.57
N LEU A 274 2.31 -9.13 22.89
CA LEU A 274 2.79 -10.28 23.67
C LEU A 274 1.67 -11.32 23.93
N VAL A 275 0.42 -10.95 23.67
CA VAL A 275 -0.77 -11.79 23.84
C VAL A 275 -1.52 -11.90 22.53
N LYS A 276 -2.32 -12.96 22.39
CA LYS A 276 -3.19 -13.15 21.23
C LYS A 276 -4.08 -11.90 21.03
N PRO A 277 -4.18 -11.37 19.79
CA PRO A 277 -5.01 -10.20 19.51
C PRO A 277 -6.48 -10.43 19.87
N LYS A 278 -7.21 -9.33 20.09
CA LYS A 278 -8.67 -9.37 20.19
C LYS A 278 -9.26 -9.86 18.88
N PRO A 279 -10.17 -10.85 18.92
CA PRO A 279 -10.93 -11.24 17.73
C PRO A 279 -11.69 -10.05 17.15
N TRP A 280 -11.81 -10.00 15.82
CA TRP A 280 -12.60 -9.00 15.14
C TRP A 280 -14.10 -9.30 15.32
N LEU A 281 -14.81 -8.36 15.95
CA LEU A 281 -16.26 -8.42 16.19
C LEU A 281 -17.04 -7.36 15.40
N GLY A 282 -16.33 -6.34 14.91
CA GLY A 282 -16.88 -5.24 14.13
C GLY A 282 -15.78 -4.43 13.44
N PRO A 283 -16.13 -3.38 12.68
CA PRO A 283 -15.18 -2.65 11.84
C PRO A 283 -14.07 -1.95 12.63
N ASP A 284 -14.36 -1.55 13.86
CA ASP A 284 -13.43 -0.83 14.75
C ASP A 284 -13.15 -1.62 16.04
N GLN A 285 -13.53 -2.91 16.08
CA GLN A 285 -13.49 -3.77 17.26
C GLN A 285 -12.73 -5.06 16.94
N GLY A 286 -11.43 -5.07 17.28
CA GLY A 286 -10.52 -6.20 17.04
C GLY A 286 -9.08 -5.72 16.93
N GLY A 287 -8.12 -6.63 16.98
CA GLY A 287 -6.69 -6.30 16.96
C GLY A 287 -6.12 -6.05 18.36
N TYR A 288 -5.77 -4.80 18.69
CA TYR A 288 -5.12 -4.45 19.96
C TYR A 288 -6.07 -4.49 21.17
N MET A 289 -5.53 -4.56 22.38
CA MET A 289 -6.33 -4.65 23.61
C MET A 289 -6.92 -3.32 24.07
N TYR A 290 -6.18 -2.23 23.95
CA TYR A 290 -6.52 -0.90 24.44
C TYR A 290 -6.49 0.14 23.32
N ASN A 291 -5.62 -0.04 22.33
CA ASN A 291 -5.56 0.83 21.16
C ASN A 291 -6.69 0.51 20.17
N ARG A 292 -7.43 1.53 19.73
CA ARG A 292 -8.48 1.36 18.71
C ARG A 292 -7.84 1.09 17.34
N THR A 293 -8.27 0.02 16.69
CA THR A 293 -7.85 -0.35 15.33
C THR A 293 -9.03 -0.62 14.42
N THR A 294 -8.87 -0.24 13.14
CA THR A 294 -9.89 -0.46 12.11
C THR A 294 -9.55 -1.67 11.26
N ALA A 295 -10.56 -2.50 10.98
CA ALA A 295 -10.46 -3.72 10.20
C ALA A 295 -10.09 -3.44 8.74
N MET A 296 -10.48 -2.26 8.21
CA MET A 296 -10.15 -1.82 6.85
C MET A 296 -9.40 -0.49 6.85
N ARG A 297 -8.32 -0.43 6.07
CA ARG A 297 -7.56 0.78 5.77
C ARG A 297 -8.20 1.50 4.58
N TYR A 298 -8.75 2.68 4.83
CA TYR A 298 -9.24 3.58 3.78
C TYR A 298 -8.68 5.00 3.96
N LYS A 299 -8.46 5.71 2.85
CA LYS A 299 -7.87 7.07 2.83
C LYS A 299 -8.96 8.13 2.98
N ASP A 300 -9.46 8.28 4.21
CA ASP A 300 -10.47 9.28 4.58
C ASP A 300 -11.76 9.24 3.70
N SER A 301 -12.07 8.09 3.10
CA SER A 301 -13.29 7.91 2.31
C SER A 301 -14.48 7.57 3.22
N VAL A 302 -15.39 8.52 3.37
CA VAL A 302 -16.62 8.34 4.16
C VAL A 302 -17.50 7.25 3.55
N GLU A 303 -17.56 7.19 2.22
CA GLU A 303 -18.33 6.19 1.48
C GLU A 303 -17.85 4.77 1.81
N GLN A 304 -16.53 4.52 1.78
CA GLN A 304 -15.95 3.23 2.15
C GLN A 304 -16.28 2.84 3.60
N ALA A 305 -16.20 3.80 4.53
CA ALA A 305 -16.54 3.56 5.92
C ALA A 305 -18.02 3.17 6.10
N ASN A 306 -18.94 3.85 5.41
CA ASN A 306 -20.36 3.60 5.50
C ASN A 306 -20.75 2.22 4.94
N TYR A 307 -20.21 1.86 3.77
CA TYR A 307 -20.43 0.53 3.19
C TYR A 307 -19.91 -0.58 4.11
N LEU A 308 -18.72 -0.41 4.69
CA LEU A 308 -18.14 -1.38 5.62
C LEU A 308 -19.01 -1.54 6.88
N ARG A 309 -19.46 -0.44 7.49
CA ARG A 309 -20.33 -0.49 8.67
C ARG A 309 -21.67 -1.16 8.37
N HIS A 310 -22.27 -0.85 7.22
CA HIS A 310 -23.53 -1.48 6.81
C HIS A 310 -23.38 -2.98 6.58
N ALA A 311 -22.33 -3.40 5.86
CA ALA A 311 -22.04 -4.82 5.63
C ALA A 311 -21.73 -5.57 6.94
N SER A 312 -21.06 -4.92 7.89
CA SER A 312 -20.81 -5.47 9.23
C SER A 312 -22.12 -5.63 10.02
N ALA A 313 -22.97 -4.60 10.02
CA ALA A 313 -24.27 -4.64 10.69
C ALA A 313 -25.17 -5.75 10.15
N ALA A 314 -25.14 -5.97 8.84
CA ALA A 314 -25.85 -7.06 8.16
C ALA A 314 -25.27 -8.46 8.43
N GLY A 315 -24.07 -8.57 9.01
CA GLY A 315 -23.40 -9.85 9.28
C GLY A 315 -22.73 -10.47 8.05
N ASN A 316 -22.40 -9.68 7.03
CA ASN A 316 -21.77 -10.19 5.81
C ASN A 316 -20.24 -10.33 5.92
N LEU A 317 -19.62 -9.79 6.98
CA LEU A 317 -18.15 -9.73 7.14
C LEU A 317 -17.57 -10.79 8.07
N GLU A 318 -18.38 -11.75 8.52
CA GLU A 318 -18.01 -12.70 9.57
C GLU A 318 -16.80 -13.58 9.17
N LEU A 319 -16.75 -13.99 7.90
CA LEU A 319 -15.63 -14.76 7.33
C LEU A 319 -14.36 -13.94 7.21
N VAL A 320 -14.47 -12.67 6.82
CA VAL A 320 -13.34 -11.74 6.72
C VAL A 320 -12.72 -11.53 8.10
N TYR A 321 -13.55 -11.31 9.13
CA TYR A 321 -13.10 -11.19 10.51
C TYR A 321 -12.45 -12.47 11.02
N ALA A 322 -13.03 -13.63 10.75
CA ALA A 322 -12.43 -14.91 11.14
C ALA A 322 -11.07 -15.15 10.46
N ALA A 323 -10.91 -14.76 9.19
CA ALA A 323 -9.64 -14.86 8.47
C ALA A 323 -8.57 -13.93 9.06
N LEU A 324 -8.95 -12.68 9.39
CA LEU A 324 -8.06 -11.76 10.11
C LEU A 324 -7.65 -12.29 11.49
N ASP A 325 -8.56 -12.98 12.19
CA ASP A 325 -8.27 -13.61 13.47
C ASP A 325 -7.27 -14.76 13.32
N VAL A 326 -7.38 -15.58 12.25
CA VAL A 326 -6.39 -16.63 11.94
C VAL A 326 -5.01 -16.00 11.81
N LEU A 327 -4.86 -15.04 10.90
CA LEU A 327 -3.59 -14.37 10.60
C LEU A 327 -3.02 -13.65 11.83
N GLY A 328 -3.87 -13.02 12.62
CA GLY A 328 -3.48 -12.31 13.83
C GLY A 328 -3.06 -13.22 14.99
N SER A 329 -3.63 -14.42 15.05
CA SER A 329 -3.40 -15.38 16.13
C SER A 329 -2.15 -16.25 15.96
N THR A 330 -1.51 -16.21 14.79
CA THR A 330 -0.27 -16.93 14.52
C THR A 330 0.87 -16.40 15.40
N PRO A 331 1.47 -17.24 16.26
CA PRO A 331 2.57 -16.83 17.13
C PRO A 331 3.88 -16.75 16.36
N TRP A 332 4.74 -15.81 16.73
CA TRP A 332 6.07 -15.60 16.16
C TRP A 332 7.12 -15.46 17.25
N ASN A 333 8.35 -15.90 16.98
CA ASN A 333 9.52 -15.67 17.82
C ASN A 333 10.63 -15.00 16.99
N ILE A 334 11.51 -14.24 17.67
CA ILE A 334 12.71 -13.68 17.03
C ILE A 334 13.76 -14.77 16.85
N ASN A 335 14.29 -14.92 15.63
CA ASN A 335 15.41 -15.82 15.33
C ASN A 335 16.70 -15.28 15.95
N ARG A 336 17.05 -15.77 17.13
CA ARG A 336 18.22 -15.32 17.88
C ARG A 336 19.54 -15.50 17.11
N ARG A 337 19.70 -16.64 16.41
CA ARG A 337 20.93 -16.96 15.66
C ARG A 337 21.18 -15.94 14.55
N ILE A 338 20.12 -15.57 13.82
CA ILE A 338 20.19 -14.53 12.78
C ILE A 338 20.36 -13.14 13.40
N PHE A 339 19.63 -12.83 14.48
CA PHE A 339 19.72 -11.55 15.16
C PHE A 339 21.15 -11.22 15.62
N ASP A 340 21.88 -12.19 16.19
CA ASP A 340 23.25 -12.00 16.67
C ASP A 340 24.24 -11.68 15.53
N ILE A 341 24.07 -12.34 14.37
CA ILE A 341 24.86 -12.05 13.17
C ILE A 341 24.51 -10.66 12.62
N VAL A 342 23.22 -10.35 12.47
CA VAL A 342 22.75 -9.04 12.01
C VAL A 342 23.32 -7.93 12.90
N LEU A 343 23.31 -8.11 14.22
CA LEU A 343 23.85 -7.14 15.16
C LEU A 343 25.37 -6.95 14.99
N THR A 344 26.10 -8.02 14.76
CA THR A 344 27.55 -7.97 14.50
C THR A 344 27.86 -7.19 13.23
N VAL A 345 27.15 -7.47 12.14
CA VAL A 345 27.31 -6.75 10.86
C VAL A 345 26.86 -5.30 10.99
N TRP A 346 25.76 -5.02 11.70
CA TRP A 346 25.25 -3.68 11.93
C TRP A 346 26.27 -2.79 12.66
N ASN A 347 26.89 -3.34 13.70
CA ASN A 347 27.90 -2.67 14.50
C ASN A 347 29.22 -2.45 13.73
N SER A 348 29.52 -3.29 12.72
CA SER A 348 30.68 -3.08 11.84
C SER A 348 30.57 -1.81 10.98
N GLY A 349 29.34 -1.34 10.74
CA GLY A 349 29.04 -0.17 9.92
C GLY A 349 29.27 -0.33 8.42
N LYS A 350 29.73 -1.50 7.96
CA LYS A 350 29.98 -1.81 6.54
C LYS A 350 28.71 -2.29 5.83
N ARG A 351 28.71 -2.19 4.50
CA ARG A 351 27.64 -2.78 3.68
C ARG A 351 27.76 -4.30 3.69
N MET A 352 26.63 -4.96 3.88
CA MET A 352 26.50 -6.41 3.64
C MET A 352 25.08 -6.69 3.15
N CYS A 353 24.96 -7.47 2.07
CA CYS A 353 23.68 -7.74 1.42
C CYS A 353 22.94 -6.42 1.12
N LYS A 354 21.64 -6.34 1.47
CA LYS A 354 20.81 -5.13 1.33
C LYS A 354 20.94 -4.17 2.53
N MET A 355 21.80 -4.46 3.52
CA MET A 355 21.94 -3.62 4.70
C MET A 355 22.78 -2.36 4.38
N PRO A 356 22.28 -1.15 4.72
CA PRO A 356 22.93 0.11 4.34
C PRO A 356 24.14 0.41 5.25
N PRO A 357 25.29 0.83 4.67
CA PRO A 357 26.48 1.23 5.43
C PRO A 357 26.29 2.56 6.17
N VAL A 358 27.18 2.83 7.13
CA VAL A 358 27.26 4.14 7.84
C VAL A 358 27.66 5.26 6.88
N VAL A 359 28.68 5.00 6.07
CA VAL A 359 29.17 5.92 5.04
C VAL A 359 28.71 5.39 3.69
N SER A 360 28.11 6.25 2.85
CA SER A 360 27.70 5.89 1.50
C SER A 360 28.90 5.41 0.69
N ASP A 361 28.78 4.28 -0.02
CA ASP A 361 29.85 3.75 -0.87
C ASP A 361 30.07 4.58 -2.14
N ILE A 362 29.14 5.48 -2.45
CA ILE A 362 29.16 6.30 -3.65
C ILE A 362 30.01 7.55 -3.37
N PRO A 363 31.07 7.80 -4.15
CA PRO A 363 31.90 8.97 -3.97
C PRO A 363 31.13 10.25 -4.32
N GLU A 364 31.49 11.34 -3.64
CA GLU A 364 30.97 12.66 -3.97
C GLU A 364 31.45 13.07 -5.38
N PRO A 365 30.55 13.52 -6.27
CA PRO A 365 30.95 13.90 -7.62
C PRO A 365 31.89 15.10 -7.59
N GLU A 366 33.01 15.00 -8.29
CA GLU A 366 33.99 16.07 -8.39
C GLU A 366 33.48 17.22 -9.26
N ARG A 367 33.79 18.45 -8.85
CA ARG A 367 33.46 19.65 -9.62
C ARG A 367 34.35 19.71 -10.86
N PRO A 368 33.79 19.77 -12.07
CA PRO A 368 34.59 19.80 -13.29
C PRO A 368 35.36 21.12 -13.42
N GLU A 369 36.55 21.08 -14.02
CA GLU A 369 37.41 22.28 -14.18
C GLU A 369 36.75 23.38 -15.03
N ASN A 370 35.95 22.99 -16.02
CA ASN A 370 35.19 23.89 -16.90
C ASN A 370 33.80 24.28 -16.36
N TYR A 371 33.56 24.14 -15.06
CA TYR A 371 32.24 24.39 -14.45
C TYR A 371 31.68 25.80 -14.70
N GLU A 372 32.54 26.82 -14.69
CA GLU A 372 32.14 28.22 -14.91
C GLU A 372 32.01 28.58 -16.40
N THR A 373 32.67 27.83 -17.29
CA THR A 373 32.79 28.15 -18.72
C THR A 373 31.83 27.35 -19.59
N ASP A 374 31.52 26.10 -19.24
CA ASP A 374 30.64 25.21 -19.99
C ASP A 374 29.31 24.94 -19.26
N GLN A 375 28.22 25.39 -19.87
CA GLN A 375 26.87 25.20 -19.35
C GLN A 375 26.44 23.73 -19.33
N GLN A 376 26.92 22.90 -20.27
CA GLN A 376 26.59 21.47 -20.30
C GLN A 376 27.31 20.72 -19.17
N ALA A 377 28.62 20.94 -19.00
CA ALA A 377 29.37 20.37 -17.87
C ALA A 377 28.75 20.76 -16.51
N ARG A 378 28.32 22.02 -16.36
CA ARG A 378 27.60 22.48 -15.16
C ARG A 378 26.28 21.73 -14.95
N ALA A 379 25.47 21.58 -15.99
CA ALA A 379 24.19 20.87 -15.90
C ALA A 379 24.38 19.40 -15.50
N ILE A 380 25.37 18.71 -16.10
CA ILE A 380 25.72 17.33 -15.80
C ILE A 380 26.20 17.19 -14.36
N TYR A 381 27.09 18.08 -13.89
CA TYR A 381 27.55 18.09 -12.50
C TYR A 381 26.38 18.29 -11.52
N LEU A 382 25.51 19.26 -11.75
CA LEU A 382 24.35 19.51 -10.88
C LEU A 382 23.40 18.31 -10.84
N GLN A 383 23.21 17.62 -11.98
CA GLN A 383 22.42 16.39 -12.03
C GLN A 383 23.09 15.25 -11.24
N ARG A 384 24.40 15.05 -11.38
CA ARG A 384 25.16 14.04 -10.62
C ARG A 384 25.13 14.34 -9.12
N HIS A 385 25.37 15.59 -8.73
CA HIS A 385 25.33 16.03 -7.33
C HIS A 385 23.92 15.84 -6.73
N LYS A 386 22.87 16.14 -7.49
CA LYS A 386 21.49 15.88 -7.07
C LYS A 386 21.21 14.38 -6.86
N LEU A 387 21.70 13.52 -7.77
CA LEU A 387 21.58 12.06 -7.63
C LEU A 387 22.34 11.56 -6.40
N TYR A 388 23.56 12.04 -6.18
CA TYR A 388 24.37 11.73 -5.00
C TYR A 388 23.67 12.13 -3.70
N ALA A 389 23.16 13.37 -3.60
CA ALA A 389 22.44 13.85 -2.43
C ALA A 389 21.16 13.01 -2.17
N GLN A 390 20.42 12.65 -3.22
CA GLN A 390 19.25 11.79 -3.11
C GLN A 390 19.61 10.38 -2.64
N GLN A 391 20.70 9.79 -3.15
CA GLN A 391 21.17 8.47 -2.74
C GLN A 391 21.65 8.47 -1.29
N LYS A 392 22.35 9.52 -0.85
CA LYS A 392 22.76 9.71 0.54
C LYS A 392 21.55 9.78 1.48
N ALA A 393 20.52 10.53 1.09
CA ALA A 393 19.26 10.62 1.85
C ALA A 393 18.49 9.29 1.90
N ASN A 394 18.47 8.55 0.78
CA ASN A 394 17.86 7.22 0.71
C ASN A 394 18.62 6.24 1.64
N ASN A 395 19.95 6.21 1.58
CA ASN A 395 20.78 5.36 2.43
C ASN A 395 20.55 5.66 3.93
N HIS A 396 20.44 6.94 4.29
CA HIS A 396 20.08 7.34 5.65
C HIS A 396 18.69 6.83 6.07
N SER A 397 17.70 6.98 5.20
CA SER A 397 16.32 6.49 5.45
C SER A 397 16.27 4.98 5.63
N ASP A 398 16.96 4.24 4.76
CA ASP A 398 17.09 2.78 4.85
C ASP A 398 17.78 2.37 6.14
N ARG A 399 18.83 3.09 6.55
CA ARG A 399 19.55 2.84 7.80
C ARG A 399 18.67 3.06 9.02
N CYS A 400 17.88 4.13 9.06
CA CYS A 400 16.89 4.35 10.11
C CYS A 400 15.84 3.23 10.16
N SER A 401 15.34 2.78 9.01
CA SER A 401 14.38 1.68 8.91
C SER A 401 14.95 0.36 9.47
N VAL A 402 16.19 0.01 9.13
CA VAL A 402 16.87 -1.17 9.68
C VAL A 402 17.10 -1.04 11.18
N ASN A 403 17.49 0.14 11.66
CA ASN A 403 17.70 0.39 13.09
C ASN A 403 16.40 0.16 13.88
N TYR A 404 15.25 0.64 13.39
CA TYR A 404 13.95 0.36 14.01
C TYR A 404 13.66 -1.14 14.10
N LYS A 405 13.93 -1.90 13.04
CA LYS A 405 13.71 -3.36 13.02
C LYS A 405 14.59 -4.07 14.05
N ILE A 406 15.88 -3.73 14.09
CA ILE A 406 16.84 -4.34 15.03
C ILE A 406 16.46 -4.01 16.47
N GLU A 407 16.11 -2.77 16.78
CA GLU A 407 15.75 -2.38 18.16
C GLU A 407 14.41 -3.00 18.61
N ILE A 408 13.44 -3.13 17.72
CA ILE A 408 12.20 -3.87 18.01
C ILE A 408 12.51 -5.36 18.22
N ALA A 409 13.29 -5.98 17.32
CA ALA A 409 13.68 -7.39 17.46
C ALA A 409 14.45 -7.64 18.76
N ARG A 410 15.33 -6.71 19.17
CA ARG A 410 16.05 -6.74 20.45
C ARG A 410 15.09 -6.70 21.63
N ALA A 411 14.05 -5.87 21.57
CA ALA A 411 13.10 -5.68 22.67
C ALA A 411 12.21 -6.91 22.91
N PHE A 412 11.92 -7.68 21.87
CA PHE A 412 11.11 -8.90 21.92
C PHE A 412 11.95 -10.20 21.90
N LEU A 413 13.26 -10.09 22.14
CA LEU A 413 14.14 -11.26 22.15
C LEU A 413 13.77 -12.18 23.33
N GLY A 414 13.28 -13.38 23.03
CA GLY A 414 12.85 -14.37 24.02
C GLY A 414 11.35 -14.32 24.36
N ASP A 415 10.59 -13.38 23.80
CA ASP A 415 9.14 -13.34 23.91
C ASP A 415 8.47 -13.93 22.66
N THR A 416 7.30 -14.56 22.84
CA THR A 416 6.39 -14.87 21.74
C THR A 416 5.52 -13.67 21.44
N ILE A 417 5.51 -13.27 20.16
CA ILE A 417 4.79 -12.10 19.67
C ILE A 417 3.69 -12.48 18.69
N PHE A 418 2.65 -11.64 18.64
CA PHE A 418 1.52 -11.74 17.73
C PHE A 418 1.36 -10.43 16.96
N MET A 419 0.96 -10.55 15.70
CA MET A 419 0.82 -9.40 14.81
C MET A 419 -0.64 -9.27 14.39
N PRO A 420 -1.44 -8.39 15.00
CA PRO A 420 -2.83 -8.20 14.55
C PRO A 420 -2.85 -7.76 13.08
N HIS A 421 -3.80 -8.27 12.31
CA HIS A 421 -3.96 -7.95 10.89
C HIS A 421 -5.19 -7.09 10.65
N ASN A 422 -5.13 -6.25 9.62
CA ASN A 422 -6.27 -5.58 9.00
C ASN A 422 -6.19 -5.70 7.47
N VAL A 423 -7.23 -5.29 6.76
CA VAL A 423 -7.25 -5.30 5.29
C VAL A 423 -7.12 -3.91 4.69
N ASP A 424 -6.67 -3.78 3.45
CA ASP A 424 -6.94 -2.58 2.66
C ASP A 424 -8.35 -2.60 2.06
N PHE A 425 -8.74 -1.54 1.35
CA PHE A 425 -10.07 -1.46 0.73
C PHE A 425 -10.34 -2.54 -0.33
N ARG A 426 -9.33 -3.30 -0.76
CA ARG A 426 -9.46 -4.40 -1.73
C ARG A 426 -9.57 -5.76 -1.03
N GLY A 427 -9.37 -5.81 0.28
CA GLY A 427 -9.37 -7.02 1.09
C GLY A 427 -7.98 -7.60 1.38
N ARG A 428 -6.89 -7.07 0.83
CA ARG A 428 -5.54 -7.62 1.10
C ARG A 428 -5.17 -7.40 2.56
N ALA A 429 -4.77 -8.46 3.25
CA ALA A 429 -4.39 -8.40 4.65
C ALA A 429 -2.98 -7.84 4.85
N TYR A 430 -2.81 -7.08 5.93
CA TYR A 430 -1.56 -6.45 6.36
C TYR A 430 -1.45 -6.50 7.89
N PRO A 431 -0.27 -6.84 8.44
CA PRO A 431 0.03 -6.58 9.85
C PRO A 431 -0.17 -5.11 10.20
N VAL A 432 -0.81 -4.84 11.34
CA VAL A 432 -0.97 -3.48 11.89
C VAL A 432 0.36 -2.89 12.37
N PRO A 433 1.27 -3.64 13.05
CA PRO A 433 2.61 -3.15 13.36
C PRO A 433 3.41 -2.85 12.07
N PRO A 434 3.86 -1.61 11.84
CA PRO A 434 4.39 -1.21 10.53
C PRO A 434 5.90 -1.44 10.35
N HIS A 435 6.66 -1.62 11.43
CA HIS A 435 8.13 -1.59 11.38
C HIS A 435 8.77 -2.98 11.24
N LEU A 436 8.39 -3.93 12.10
CA LEU A 436 8.85 -5.31 12.06
C LEU A 436 7.66 -6.25 11.87
N SER A 437 7.60 -6.92 10.73
CA SER A 437 6.58 -7.91 10.42
C SER A 437 7.04 -8.83 9.28
N HIS A 438 6.40 -10.00 9.16
CA HIS A 438 6.73 -11.00 8.14
C HIS A 438 6.45 -10.55 6.70
N ILE A 439 5.63 -9.51 6.48
CA ILE A 439 5.43 -8.90 5.15
C ILE A 439 6.59 -7.98 4.73
N GLY A 440 7.54 -7.71 5.64
CA GLY A 440 8.69 -6.85 5.40
C GLY A 440 9.69 -7.39 4.37
N ASP A 441 10.86 -6.76 4.34
CA ASP A 441 12.01 -7.20 3.52
C ASP A 441 12.64 -8.49 4.04
N ASP A 442 13.57 -9.06 3.25
CA ASP A 442 14.31 -10.29 3.56
C ASP A 442 14.86 -10.31 5.00
N LEU A 443 15.44 -9.19 5.47
CA LEU A 443 15.91 -9.08 6.86
C LEU A 443 14.78 -9.28 7.88
N SER A 444 13.62 -8.65 7.67
CA SER A 444 12.47 -8.80 8.56
C SER A 444 11.97 -10.25 8.60
N ARG A 445 12.00 -10.95 7.46
CA ARG A 445 11.56 -12.34 7.34
C ARG A 445 12.56 -13.30 7.98
N GLY A 446 13.86 -13.13 7.72
CA GLY A 446 14.91 -13.96 8.33
C GLY A 446 15.00 -13.82 9.86
N LEU A 447 14.55 -12.69 10.41
CA LEU A 447 14.46 -12.46 11.86
C LEU A 447 13.27 -13.15 12.53
N LEU A 448 12.32 -13.72 11.78
CA LEU A 448 11.06 -14.24 12.33
C LEU A 448 10.95 -15.76 12.12
N LEU A 449 10.61 -16.47 13.19
CA LEU A 449 10.23 -17.88 13.20
C LEU A 449 8.80 -18.01 13.70
N PHE A 450 8.11 -19.12 13.39
CA PHE A 450 6.88 -19.43 14.09
C PHE A 450 7.14 -19.62 15.59
N GLY A 451 6.17 -19.23 16.41
CA GLY A 451 6.30 -19.35 17.87
C GLY A 451 6.26 -20.79 18.37
N GLU A 452 5.65 -21.68 17.58
CA GLU A 452 5.56 -23.12 17.82
C GLU A 452 6.44 -23.84 16.79
N ALA A 453 7.16 -24.87 17.22
CA ALA A 453 7.92 -25.76 16.34
C ALA A 453 7.10 -27.03 16.07
N LYS A 454 7.28 -27.63 14.88
CA LYS A 454 6.66 -28.92 14.53
C LYS A 454 7.73 -29.88 13.99
N PRO A 455 7.60 -31.20 14.20
CA PRO A 455 8.53 -32.17 13.64
C PRO A 455 8.52 -32.11 12.11
N LEU A 456 9.69 -32.19 11.48
CA LEU A 456 9.81 -32.14 10.02
C LEU A 456 9.10 -33.31 9.33
N GLY A 457 9.23 -34.52 9.86
CA GLY A 457 8.86 -35.74 9.13
C GLY A 457 9.69 -35.94 7.86
N GLU A 458 9.29 -36.92 7.05
CA GLU A 458 9.97 -37.22 5.77
C GLU A 458 9.77 -36.10 4.76
N ARG A 459 8.51 -35.69 4.58
CA ARG A 459 8.13 -34.64 3.61
C ARG A 459 8.59 -33.25 4.04
N GLY A 460 8.59 -32.91 5.33
CA GLY A 460 9.09 -31.60 5.75
C GLY A 460 10.60 -31.45 5.60
N PHE A 461 11.38 -32.51 5.84
CA PHE A 461 12.83 -32.46 5.55
C PHE A 461 13.10 -32.27 4.05
N TRP A 462 12.31 -32.92 3.20
CA TRP A 462 12.34 -32.73 1.75
C TRP A 462 11.97 -31.28 1.36
N TRP A 463 10.90 -30.72 1.93
CA TRP A 463 10.47 -29.35 1.67
C TRP A 463 11.45 -28.30 2.18
N LEU A 464 12.16 -28.57 3.27
CA LEU A 464 13.21 -27.69 3.79
C LEU A 464 14.36 -27.54 2.77
N LYS A 465 14.77 -28.62 2.10
CA LYS A 465 15.75 -28.57 1.01
C LYS A 465 15.21 -27.80 -0.19
N VAL A 466 13.99 -28.07 -0.63
CA VAL A 466 13.36 -27.32 -1.74
C VAL A 466 13.29 -25.82 -1.43
N HIS A 467 12.94 -25.47 -0.19
CA HIS A 467 12.86 -24.10 0.27
C HIS A 467 14.22 -23.39 0.19
N LEU A 468 15.30 -24.06 0.62
CA LEU A 468 16.65 -23.52 0.50
C LEU A 468 17.04 -23.22 -0.95
N ALA A 469 16.73 -24.14 -1.88
CA ALA A 469 16.97 -23.92 -3.31
C ALA A 469 16.16 -22.73 -3.85
N ASN A 470 14.89 -22.60 -3.45
CA ASN A 470 14.03 -21.47 -3.83
C ASN A 470 14.62 -20.14 -3.35
N LEU A 471 15.02 -20.05 -2.08
CA LEU A 471 15.63 -18.83 -1.50
C LEU A 471 16.97 -18.47 -2.14
N TYR A 472 17.73 -19.47 -2.59
CA TYR A 472 18.98 -19.24 -3.33
C TYR A 472 18.74 -18.67 -4.75
N GLY A 473 17.54 -18.83 -5.29
CA GLY A 473 17.17 -18.41 -6.65
C GLY A 473 17.14 -19.56 -7.67
N TYR A 474 17.23 -20.82 -7.24
CA TYR A 474 17.12 -22.01 -8.09
C TYR A 474 15.67 -22.54 -8.12
N ASP A 475 14.70 -21.67 -8.41
CA ASP A 475 13.26 -21.96 -8.39
C ASP A 475 12.70 -22.48 -9.73
N LYS A 476 13.53 -22.55 -10.79
CA LYS A 476 13.13 -23.02 -12.14
C LYS A 476 13.45 -24.49 -12.42
N GLY A 477 14.21 -25.12 -11.53
CA GLY A 477 14.38 -26.57 -11.54
C GLY A 477 13.09 -27.28 -11.13
N SER A 478 12.91 -28.50 -11.61
CA SER A 478 11.99 -29.48 -11.00
C SER A 478 12.40 -29.75 -9.54
N PHE A 479 11.46 -30.19 -8.70
CA PHE A 479 11.79 -30.42 -7.30
C PHE A 479 12.99 -31.37 -7.05
N PRO A 480 13.19 -32.47 -7.81
CA PRO A 480 14.39 -33.30 -7.69
C PRO A 480 15.68 -32.54 -8.02
N GLU A 481 15.69 -31.70 -9.06
CA GLU A 481 16.85 -30.86 -9.40
C GLU A 481 17.15 -29.85 -8.29
N ARG A 482 16.11 -29.27 -7.67
CA ARG A 482 16.26 -28.34 -6.54
C ARG A 482 16.93 -29.03 -5.34
N ILE A 483 16.58 -30.28 -5.06
CA ILE A 483 17.19 -31.06 -3.98
C ILE A 483 18.62 -31.46 -4.32
N ALA A 484 18.88 -31.91 -5.55
CA ALA A 484 20.23 -32.24 -6.00
C ALA A 484 21.16 -31.02 -5.92
N PHE A 485 20.64 -29.82 -6.20
CA PHE A 485 21.37 -28.56 -6.00
C PHE A 485 21.79 -28.37 -4.53
N VAL A 486 20.87 -28.57 -3.58
CA VAL A 486 21.19 -28.46 -2.14
C VAL A 486 22.19 -29.52 -1.69
N GLU A 487 22.02 -30.77 -2.15
CA GLU A 487 22.90 -31.87 -1.79
C GLU A 487 24.33 -31.66 -2.31
N ALA A 488 24.47 -31.08 -3.50
CA ALA A 488 25.78 -30.72 -4.06
C ALA A 488 26.49 -29.58 -3.31
N HIS A 489 25.76 -28.79 -2.51
CA HIS A 489 26.29 -27.63 -1.78
C HIS A 489 26.24 -27.82 -0.25
N LEU A 490 26.14 -29.05 0.26
CA LEU A 490 26.11 -29.30 1.71
C LEU A 490 27.32 -28.73 2.45
N ASP A 491 28.51 -28.84 1.85
CA ASP A 491 29.73 -28.27 2.44
C ASP A 491 29.67 -26.74 2.54
N ASP A 492 29.06 -26.07 1.55
CA ASP A 492 28.87 -24.61 1.56
C ASP A 492 27.80 -24.18 2.56
N ILE A 493 26.77 -25.01 2.76
CA ILE A 493 25.74 -24.80 3.76
C ILE A 493 26.34 -24.91 5.16
N PHE A 494 27.16 -25.92 5.42
CA PHE A 494 27.78 -26.11 6.73
C PHE A 494 28.78 -24.99 7.03
N ASP A 495 29.62 -24.63 6.05
CA ASP A 495 30.54 -23.47 6.14
C ASP A 495 29.79 -22.17 6.43
N SER A 496 28.65 -21.93 5.76
CA SER A 496 27.81 -20.74 5.99
C SER A 496 27.23 -20.67 7.39
N VAL A 497 27.04 -21.81 8.07
CA VAL A 497 26.51 -21.86 9.44
C VAL A 497 27.62 -21.73 10.48
N ASP A 498 28.76 -22.38 10.26
CA ASP A 498 29.89 -22.38 11.21
C ASP A 498 30.70 -21.09 11.17
N HIS A 499 30.91 -20.54 9.98
CA HIS A 499 31.70 -19.34 9.73
C HIS A 499 30.90 -18.34 8.89
N PRO A 500 29.78 -17.80 9.44
CA PRO A 500 28.83 -17.01 8.67
C PRO A 500 29.40 -15.70 8.10
N LEU A 501 30.44 -15.15 8.72
CA LEU A 501 31.04 -13.85 8.35
C LEU A 501 32.49 -13.97 7.85
N ASP A 502 33.17 -15.07 8.16
CA ASP A 502 34.59 -15.31 7.97
C ASP A 502 34.88 -16.53 7.07
N GLY A 503 33.87 -17.32 6.72
CA GLY A 503 33.94 -18.43 5.78
C GLY A 503 33.79 -18.00 4.31
N ARG A 504 33.25 -18.90 3.47
CA ARG A 504 33.00 -18.66 2.04
C ARG A 504 31.82 -17.73 1.78
N MET A 505 31.00 -17.48 2.81
CA MET A 505 29.82 -16.61 2.77
C MET A 505 28.88 -16.93 1.60
N TRP A 506 28.72 -18.21 1.27
CA TRP A 506 27.92 -18.66 0.11
C TRP A 506 26.48 -18.15 0.16
N TRP A 507 25.88 -18.10 1.35
CA TRP A 507 24.54 -17.57 1.60
C TRP A 507 24.32 -16.12 1.14
N THR A 508 25.38 -15.30 1.07
CA THR A 508 25.26 -13.88 0.66
C THR A 508 24.96 -13.70 -0.83
N LYS A 509 25.17 -14.75 -1.64
CA LYS A 509 24.91 -14.76 -3.09
C LYS A 509 23.47 -15.13 -3.44
N ALA A 510 22.69 -15.59 -2.47
CA ALA A 510 21.27 -15.93 -2.65
C ALA A 510 20.43 -14.69 -2.99
N ASP A 511 19.27 -14.90 -3.63
CA ASP A 511 18.29 -13.84 -3.88
C ASP A 511 17.73 -13.24 -2.57
N ASP A 512 17.52 -14.12 -1.57
CA ASP A 512 17.03 -13.81 -0.22
C ASP A 512 18.03 -14.32 0.85
N PRO A 513 19.13 -13.57 1.10
CA PRO A 513 20.27 -14.07 1.84
C PRO A 513 19.98 -14.35 3.32
N TRP A 514 19.22 -13.51 4.03
CA TRP A 514 18.96 -13.72 5.46
C TRP A 514 18.06 -14.92 5.71
N GLN A 515 17.02 -15.10 4.88
CA GLN A 515 16.18 -16.29 4.90
C GLN A 515 16.96 -17.55 4.49
N CYS A 516 17.85 -17.44 3.49
CA CYS A 516 18.72 -18.54 3.07
C CYS A 516 19.62 -19.00 4.23
N LEU A 517 20.27 -18.07 4.93
CA LEU A 517 21.11 -18.38 6.09
C LEU A 517 20.30 -19.02 7.22
N ALA A 518 19.09 -18.52 7.50
CA ALA A 518 18.18 -19.12 8.48
C ALA A 518 17.82 -20.57 8.11
N THR A 519 17.61 -20.84 6.82
CA THR A 519 17.32 -22.18 6.31
C THR A 519 18.54 -23.10 6.38
N CYS A 520 19.75 -22.60 6.07
CA CYS A 520 21.00 -23.34 6.25
C CYS A 520 21.18 -23.78 7.70
N MET A 521 20.89 -22.87 8.64
CA MET A 521 20.98 -23.11 10.09
C MET A 521 20.06 -24.23 10.58
N GLU A 522 18.83 -24.28 10.06
CA GLU A 522 17.84 -25.32 10.38
C GLU A 522 18.16 -26.65 9.70
N LEU A 523 18.62 -26.61 8.44
CA LEU A 523 18.99 -27.83 7.71
C LEU A 523 20.18 -28.53 8.37
N LYS A 524 21.22 -27.77 8.75
CA LYS A 524 22.37 -28.32 9.50
C LYS A 524 21.92 -28.91 10.84
N ALA A 525 21.12 -28.17 11.62
CA ALA A 525 20.62 -28.64 12.91
C ALA A 525 19.77 -29.93 12.78
N ALA A 526 18.94 -30.02 11.75
CA ALA A 526 18.17 -31.23 11.45
C ALA A 526 19.10 -32.43 11.15
N ILE A 527 20.14 -32.25 10.32
CA ILE A 527 21.10 -33.30 9.97
C ILE A 527 21.90 -33.77 11.21
N GLU A 528 22.32 -32.83 12.07
CA GLU A 528 23.12 -33.13 13.26
C GLU A 528 22.30 -33.66 14.45
N SER A 529 20.97 -33.55 14.41
CA SER A 529 20.07 -34.03 15.47
C SER A 529 20.03 -35.56 15.64
N GLY A 530 20.65 -36.31 14.73
CA GLY A 530 20.65 -37.77 14.67
C GLY A 530 19.48 -38.36 13.89
N ASP A 531 18.27 -37.81 14.05
CA ASP A 531 17.06 -38.17 13.28
C ASP A 531 16.39 -36.91 12.71
N PRO A 532 16.72 -36.51 11.47
CA PRO A 532 16.21 -35.29 10.85
C PRO A 532 14.67 -35.23 10.77
N HIS A 533 13.99 -36.37 10.81
CA HIS A 533 12.52 -36.42 10.70
C HIS A 533 11.82 -36.05 12.01
N LYS A 534 12.48 -36.20 13.16
CA LYS A 534 11.94 -35.82 14.48
C LYS A 534 12.38 -34.43 14.93
N TYR A 535 13.31 -33.82 14.20
CA TYR A 535 13.74 -32.46 14.49
C TYR A 535 12.56 -31.49 14.43
N GLU A 536 12.35 -30.75 15.52
CA GLU A 536 11.30 -29.73 15.62
C GLU A 536 11.77 -28.44 14.96
N CYS A 537 11.18 -28.10 13.83
CA CYS A 537 11.51 -26.90 13.07
C CYS A 537 10.41 -25.85 13.21
N ALA A 538 10.80 -24.61 13.50
CA ALA A 538 9.91 -23.45 13.58
C ALA A 538 9.99 -22.53 12.34
N LEU A 539 10.83 -22.89 11.36
CA LEU A 539 11.02 -22.08 10.15
C LEU A 539 9.77 -22.13 9.27
N PRO A 540 9.21 -20.98 8.88
CA PRO A 540 8.15 -20.93 7.87
C PRO A 540 8.69 -21.37 6.51
N ILE A 541 7.95 -22.25 5.82
CA ILE A 541 8.24 -22.62 4.43
C ILE A 541 7.22 -21.94 3.51
N HIS A 542 7.71 -21.28 2.46
CA HIS A 542 6.89 -20.47 1.57
C HIS A 542 6.41 -21.28 0.35
N GLN A 543 5.16 -21.07 -0.05
CA GLN A 543 4.61 -21.53 -1.32
C GLN A 543 4.08 -20.31 -2.08
N ASP A 544 4.66 -20.03 -3.24
CA ASP A 544 4.41 -18.80 -4.00
C ASP A 544 3.66 -19.09 -5.30
N GLY A 545 2.63 -18.30 -5.61
CA GLY A 545 1.93 -18.36 -6.89
C GLY A 545 2.76 -17.71 -8.01
N THR A 546 3.00 -18.44 -9.11
CA THR A 546 3.72 -17.88 -10.27
C THR A 546 2.84 -16.87 -11.01
N CYS A 547 3.04 -15.58 -10.73
CA CYS A 547 2.24 -14.48 -11.27
C CYS A 547 0.74 -14.66 -10.98
N ASN A 548 0.38 -14.66 -9.69
CA ASN A 548 -0.97 -14.95 -9.21
C ASN A 548 -2.08 -14.16 -9.92
N GLY A 549 -1.85 -12.89 -10.28
CA GLY A 549 -2.79 -12.10 -11.08
C GLY A 549 -3.12 -12.71 -12.45
N LEU A 550 -2.13 -13.26 -13.16
CA LEU A 550 -2.37 -14.00 -14.42
C LEU A 550 -3.04 -15.36 -14.16
N GLN A 551 -2.77 -16.02 -13.03
CA GLN A 551 -3.48 -17.24 -12.64
C GLN A 551 -4.98 -16.99 -12.48
N HIS A 552 -5.36 -15.92 -11.79
CA HIS A 552 -6.77 -15.51 -11.69
C HIS A 552 -7.37 -15.17 -13.06
N TYR A 553 -6.66 -14.42 -13.91
CA TYR A 553 -7.17 -14.10 -15.24
C TYR A 553 -7.35 -15.33 -16.13
N ALA A 554 -6.38 -16.24 -16.15
CA ALA A 554 -6.47 -17.47 -16.95
C ALA A 554 -7.63 -18.36 -16.47
N ALA A 555 -7.89 -18.43 -15.16
CA ALA A 555 -9.03 -19.15 -14.61
C ALA A 555 -10.40 -18.49 -14.93
N LEU A 556 -10.46 -17.16 -14.93
CA LEU A 556 -11.67 -16.40 -15.30
C LEU A 556 -11.95 -16.45 -16.81
N GLY A 557 -10.92 -16.22 -17.63
CA GLY A 557 -11.02 -16.17 -19.09
C GLY A 557 -11.05 -17.54 -19.75
N GLY A 558 -10.62 -18.59 -19.06
CA GLY A 558 -10.57 -19.94 -19.62
C GLY A 558 -9.44 -20.11 -20.66
N ASP A 559 -8.35 -19.35 -20.54
CA ASP A 559 -7.24 -19.33 -21.50
C ASP A 559 -6.32 -20.56 -21.35
N THR A 560 -6.52 -21.62 -22.14
CA THR A 560 -5.75 -22.88 -22.02
C THR A 560 -4.22 -22.70 -22.18
N GLN A 561 -3.78 -21.91 -23.17
CA GLN A 561 -2.35 -21.66 -23.40
C GLN A 561 -1.74 -20.82 -22.26
N GLY A 562 -2.45 -19.78 -21.83
CA GLY A 562 -2.06 -18.95 -20.69
C GLY A 562 -1.99 -19.76 -19.39
N ALA A 563 -2.97 -20.64 -19.16
CA ALA A 563 -3.04 -21.53 -18.00
C ALA A 563 -1.83 -22.47 -17.89
N ALA A 564 -1.28 -22.95 -19.01
CA ALA A 564 -0.06 -23.74 -19.00
C ALA A 564 1.18 -22.91 -18.59
N GLN A 565 1.28 -21.65 -19.05
CA GLN A 565 2.43 -20.79 -18.75
C GLN A 565 2.47 -20.28 -17.30
N VAL A 566 1.33 -20.32 -16.60
CA VAL A 566 1.19 -19.90 -15.19
C VAL A 566 0.96 -21.06 -14.23
N ASN A 567 1.30 -22.29 -14.66
CA ASN A 567 1.27 -23.52 -13.86
C ASN A 567 -0.13 -23.92 -13.33
N LEU A 568 -1.21 -23.47 -13.98
CA LEU A 568 -2.56 -23.99 -13.73
C LEU A 568 -2.75 -25.36 -14.37
N ALA A 569 -2.18 -25.57 -15.56
CA ALA A 569 -2.13 -26.88 -16.20
C ALA A 569 -1.03 -27.76 -15.60
N VAL A 570 -1.20 -29.07 -15.69
CA VAL A 570 -0.21 -30.06 -15.21
C VAL A 570 1.01 -30.03 -16.12
N THR A 571 2.18 -29.81 -15.52
CA THR A 571 3.47 -29.83 -16.21
C THR A 571 4.51 -30.58 -15.38
N ASP A 572 5.50 -31.19 -16.04
CA ASP A 572 6.59 -31.92 -15.37
C ASP A 572 7.64 -30.95 -14.77
N ARG A 573 7.73 -29.74 -15.32
CA ARG A 573 8.61 -28.66 -14.87
C ARG A 573 7.80 -27.37 -14.64
N PRO A 574 8.24 -26.49 -13.74
CA PRO A 574 7.61 -25.20 -13.56
C PRO A 574 7.78 -24.36 -14.83
N SER A 575 6.66 -23.91 -15.40
CA SER A 575 6.66 -22.96 -16.52
C SER A 575 7.03 -21.56 -16.03
N ASP A 576 7.69 -20.79 -16.91
CA ASP A 576 8.13 -19.42 -16.62
C ASP A 576 7.57 -18.46 -17.67
N VAL A 577 6.37 -17.95 -17.40
CA VAL A 577 5.67 -16.98 -18.27
C VAL A 577 6.56 -15.79 -18.67
N TYR A 578 7.49 -15.39 -17.82
CA TYR A 578 8.38 -14.26 -18.10
C TYR A 578 9.41 -14.59 -19.20
N THR A 579 9.98 -15.79 -19.16
CA THR A 579 10.90 -16.27 -20.18
C THR A 579 10.16 -16.52 -21.48
N TYR A 580 8.97 -17.14 -21.41
CA TYR A 580 8.13 -17.35 -22.58
C TYR A 580 7.77 -16.03 -23.30
N VAL A 581 7.36 -14.99 -22.55
CA VAL A 581 7.08 -13.67 -23.13
C VAL A 581 8.36 -13.02 -23.69
N ALA A 582 9.52 -13.18 -23.03
CA ALA A 582 10.80 -12.70 -23.57
C ALA A 582 11.11 -13.35 -24.92
N ASP A 583 10.92 -14.66 -25.04
CA ASP A 583 11.15 -15.42 -26.28
C ASP A 583 10.19 -15.02 -27.40
N MET A 584 8.91 -14.76 -27.07
CA MET A 584 7.93 -14.21 -28.02
C MET A 584 8.36 -12.84 -28.56
N VAL A 585 8.83 -11.96 -27.67
CA VAL A 585 9.30 -10.63 -28.05
C VAL A 585 10.58 -10.71 -28.89
N GLU A 586 11.51 -11.60 -28.54
CA GLU A 586 12.73 -11.84 -29.32
C GLU A 586 12.40 -12.44 -30.71
N GLY A 587 11.34 -13.24 -30.82
CA GLY A 587 10.78 -13.68 -32.11
C GLY A 587 10.35 -12.50 -32.98
N ARG A 588 9.58 -11.56 -32.43
CA ARG A 588 9.14 -10.34 -33.14
C ARG A 588 10.31 -9.43 -33.52
N ILE A 589 11.27 -9.27 -32.62
CA ILE A 589 12.49 -8.49 -32.90
C ILE A 589 13.24 -9.09 -34.09
N ARG A 590 13.38 -10.41 -34.18
CA ARG A 590 14.02 -11.06 -35.33
C ARG A 590 13.30 -10.75 -36.66
N GLU A 591 11.97 -10.73 -36.65
CA GLU A 591 11.18 -10.35 -37.83
C GLU A 591 11.40 -8.88 -38.21
N ASP A 592 11.46 -7.97 -37.24
CA ASP A 592 11.64 -6.55 -37.50
C ASP A 592 13.10 -6.19 -37.86
N VAL A 593 14.07 -6.94 -37.35
CA VAL A 593 15.47 -6.90 -37.81
C VAL A 593 15.55 -7.27 -39.28
N ALA A 594 14.83 -8.33 -39.71
CA ALA A 594 14.79 -8.72 -41.11
C ALA A 594 14.15 -7.64 -42.02
N LYS A 595 13.27 -6.79 -41.47
CA LYS A 595 12.69 -5.62 -42.15
C LYS A 595 13.59 -4.38 -42.13
N GLY A 596 14.73 -4.42 -41.43
CA GLY A 596 15.69 -3.32 -41.36
C GLY A 596 15.43 -2.30 -40.25
N ASP A 597 14.66 -2.64 -39.20
CA ASP A 597 14.42 -1.73 -38.07
C ASP A 597 15.68 -1.55 -37.21
N LYS A 598 16.14 -0.30 -37.07
CA LYS A 598 17.36 0.06 -36.34
C LYS A 598 17.26 -0.19 -34.83
N VAL A 599 16.09 0.02 -34.24
CA VAL A 599 15.86 -0.18 -32.80
C VAL A 599 15.80 -1.68 -32.50
N ALA A 600 15.18 -2.47 -33.39
CA ALA A 600 15.16 -3.92 -33.28
C ALA A 600 16.59 -4.52 -33.34
N MET A 601 17.45 -4.03 -34.25
CA MET A 601 18.86 -4.46 -34.33
C MET A 601 19.65 -4.15 -33.05
N LEU A 602 19.38 -3.02 -32.40
CA LEU A 602 20.03 -2.64 -31.14
C LEU A 602 19.65 -3.57 -29.97
N LEU A 603 18.43 -4.10 -30.02
CA LEU A 603 17.79 -4.90 -28.98
C LEU A 603 17.97 -6.42 -29.16
N GLN A 604 18.34 -6.87 -30.36
CA GLN A 604 18.50 -8.29 -30.68
C GLN A 604 19.46 -8.98 -29.70
N GLY A 605 19.01 -10.09 -29.12
CA GLY A 605 19.77 -10.87 -28.12
C GLY A 605 19.89 -10.21 -26.74
N LYS A 606 19.23 -9.07 -26.50
CA LYS A 606 19.29 -8.33 -25.22
C LYS A 606 18.01 -8.44 -24.39
N VAL A 607 16.94 -9.04 -24.92
CA VAL A 607 15.67 -9.22 -24.21
C VAL A 607 15.75 -10.41 -23.25
N ALA A 608 16.23 -10.14 -22.03
CA ALA A 608 16.27 -11.15 -20.97
C ALA A 608 15.02 -11.12 -20.09
N ARG A 609 14.72 -12.26 -19.44
CA ARG A 609 13.66 -12.41 -18.41
C ARG A 609 13.59 -11.23 -17.43
N LYS A 610 14.73 -10.78 -16.89
CA LYS A 610 14.81 -9.68 -15.90
C LYS A 610 14.28 -8.34 -16.45
N VAL A 611 14.41 -8.10 -17.75
CA VAL A 611 13.95 -6.87 -18.42
C VAL A 611 12.42 -6.83 -18.50
N VAL A 612 11.79 -7.97 -18.83
CA VAL A 612 10.33 -8.04 -19.04
C VAL A 612 9.55 -8.41 -17.78
N LYS A 613 10.18 -9.07 -16.78
CA LYS A 613 9.52 -9.60 -15.56
C LYS A 613 8.64 -8.55 -14.88
N GLN A 614 9.15 -7.35 -14.63
CA GLN A 614 8.41 -6.31 -13.92
C GLN A 614 7.19 -5.83 -14.72
N THR A 615 7.36 -5.65 -16.03
CA THR A 615 6.28 -5.21 -16.93
C THR A 615 5.18 -6.27 -17.01
N VAL A 616 5.54 -7.54 -17.23
CA VAL A 616 4.57 -8.65 -17.28
C VAL A 616 3.80 -8.75 -15.96
N MET A 617 4.52 -8.72 -14.82
CA MET A 617 3.92 -8.79 -13.49
C MET A 617 2.98 -7.62 -13.19
N THR A 618 3.28 -6.41 -13.67
CA THR A 618 2.46 -5.22 -13.38
C THR A 618 1.35 -4.97 -14.41
N THR A 619 1.40 -5.61 -15.58
CA THR A 619 0.38 -5.43 -16.63
C THR A 619 -0.99 -5.93 -16.18
N VAL A 620 -1.06 -7.10 -15.56
CA VAL A 620 -2.31 -7.59 -14.93
C VAL A 620 -2.83 -6.69 -13.82
N TYR A 621 -1.96 -5.87 -13.25
CA TYR A 621 -2.30 -4.90 -12.22
C TYR A 621 -2.48 -3.47 -12.79
N GLY A 622 -2.78 -3.35 -14.08
CA GLY A 622 -3.21 -2.09 -14.70
C GLY A 622 -2.08 -1.11 -14.99
N VAL A 623 -0.86 -1.60 -15.23
CA VAL A 623 0.23 -0.75 -15.74
C VAL A 623 -0.18 -0.15 -17.09
N THR A 624 0.07 1.15 -17.26
CA THR A 624 -0.12 1.83 -18.56
C THR A 624 1.12 1.67 -19.42
N TYR A 625 1.02 1.95 -20.71
CA TYR A 625 2.16 1.99 -21.63
C TYR A 625 3.32 2.85 -21.10
N ILE A 626 3.01 4.05 -20.58
CA ILE A 626 4.00 4.96 -20.00
C ILE A 626 4.71 4.31 -18.79
N GLY A 627 3.94 3.62 -17.94
CA GLY A 627 4.48 2.89 -16.80
C GLY A 627 5.36 1.71 -17.22
N ALA A 628 4.90 0.91 -18.19
CA ALA A 628 5.65 -0.22 -18.76
C ALA A 628 6.98 0.24 -19.37
N ARG A 629 6.97 1.31 -20.16
CA ARG A 629 8.18 1.90 -20.75
C ARG A 629 9.17 2.30 -19.67
N ALA A 630 8.73 3.06 -18.66
CA ALA A 630 9.61 3.53 -17.59
C ALA A 630 10.23 2.37 -16.77
N GLN A 631 9.50 1.28 -16.58
CA GLN A 631 10.02 0.07 -15.94
C GLN A 631 11.12 -0.58 -16.78
N ILE A 632 10.88 -0.76 -18.09
CA ILE A 632 11.86 -1.34 -19.02
C ILE A 632 13.09 -0.44 -19.13
N GLU A 633 12.90 0.87 -19.28
CA GLU A 633 13.95 1.88 -19.33
C GLU A 633 14.88 1.79 -18.11
N LYS A 634 14.31 1.65 -16.90
CA LYS A 634 15.08 1.45 -15.67
C LYS A 634 15.91 0.16 -15.70
N GLN A 635 15.34 -0.95 -16.22
CA GLN A 635 16.06 -2.22 -16.31
C GLN A 635 17.20 -2.15 -17.35
N LEU A 636 16.95 -1.57 -18.53
CA LEU A 636 17.96 -1.37 -19.57
C LEU A 636 19.09 -0.45 -19.08
N ALA A 637 18.75 0.68 -18.45
CA ALA A 637 19.72 1.60 -17.88
C ALA A 637 20.59 0.94 -16.79
N SER A 638 20.01 0.02 -15.99
CA SER A 638 20.77 -0.71 -14.97
C SER A 638 21.74 -1.76 -15.53
N ARG A 639 21.47 -2.28 -16.74
CA ARG A 639 22.36 -3.23 -17.42
C ARG A 639 23.52 -2.52 -18.11
N GLY A 640 23.31 -1.31 -18.63
CA GLY A 640 24.34 -0.51 -19.28
C GLY A 640 24.78 -1.05 -20.66
N ASP A 641 24.03 -1.99 -21.24
CA ASP A 641 24.27 -2.63 -22.54
C ASP A 641 23.69 -1.86 -23.74
N ILE A 642 23.00 -0.75 -23.46
CA ILE A 642 22.42 0.17 -24.44
C ILE A 642 22.85 1.59 -24.08
N PRO A 643 23.28 2.42 -25.06
CA PRO A 643 23.60 3.82 -24.83
C PRO A 643 22.43 4.56 -24.18
N ALA A 644 22.73 5.41 -23.19
CA ALA A 644 21.70 6.13 -22.43
C ALA A 644 20.75 6.98 -23.30
N GLU A 645 21.25 7.50 -24.42
CA GLU A 645 20.48 8.29 -25.39
C GLU A 645 19.44 7.45 -26.14
N GLU A 646 19.74 6.17 -26.38
CA GLU A 646 18.88 5.24 -27.13
C GLU A 646 17.93 4.44 -26.22
N CYS A 647 18.17 4.44 -24.90
CA CYS A 647 17.35 3.73 -23.91
C CYS A 647 15.86 4.10 -24.00
N TRP A 648 15.54 5.35 -24.30
CA TRP A 648 14.15 5.80 -24.40
C TRP A 648 13.42 5.21 -25.61
N ALA A 649 14.08 5.19 -26.77
CA ALA A 649 13.53 4.60 -27.99
C ALA A 649 13.43 3.07 -27.87
N ALA A 650 14.49 2.43 -27.36
CA ALA A 650 14.55 1.00 -27.10
C ALA A 650 13.48 0.53 -26.11
N SER A 651 13.28 1.26 -25.00
CA SER A 651 12.25 0.93 -24.02
C SER A 651 10.83 1.13 -24.55
N SER A 652 10.60 2.15 -25.38
CA SER A 652 9.32 2.40 -26.04
C SER A 652 8.94 1.26 -27.00
N TYR A 653 9.90 0.85 -27.84
CA TYR A 653 9.76 -0.29 -28.74
C TYR A 653 9.44 -1.57 -27.94
N LEU A 654 10.26 -1.91 -26.94
CA LEU A 654 10.03 -3.11 -26.14
C LEU A 654 8.68 -3.09 -25.40
N ALA A 655 8.28 -1.95 -24.83
CA ALA A 655 7.00 -1.85 -24.13
C ALA A 655 5.81 -2.21 -25.04
N LYS A 656 5.84 -1.76 -26.30
CA LYS A 656 4.80 -2.07 -27.29
C LYS A 656 4.76 -3.57 -27.60
N HIS A 657 5.91 -4.18 -27.88
CA HIS A 657 5.98 -5.61 -28.21
C HIS A 657 5.67 -6.53 -27.03
N VAL A 658 6.10 -6.16 -25.81
CA VAL A 658 5.78 -6.90 -24.58
C VAL A 658 4.28 -6.89 -24.30
N LEU A 659 3.64 -5.70 -24.31
CA LEU A 659 2.20 -5.59 -24.06
C LEU A 659 1.38 -6.33 -25.13
N GLY A 660 1.79 -6.24 -26.40
CA GLY A 660 1.15 -7.02 -27.48
C GLY A 660 1.26 -8.53 -27.25
N SER A 661 2.46 -9.03 -26.91
CA SER A 661 2.70 -10.46 -26.71
C SER A 661 1.91 -11.03 -25.52
N ILE A 662 1.73 -10.25 -24.45
CA ILE A 662 0.87 -10.63 -23.32
C ILE A 662 -0.60 -10.74 -23.76
N GLY A 663 -1.07 -9.77 -24.55
CA GLY A 663 -2.44 -9.77 -25.08
C GLY A 663 -2.73 -10.98 -25.99
N ASP A 664 -1.74 -11.42 -26.76
CA ASP A 664 -1.87 -12.61 -27.61
C ASP A 664 -1.90 -13.91 -26.81
N LEU A 665 -1.15 -13.98 -25.70
CA LEU A 665 -1.08 -15.14 -24.82
C LEU A 665 -2.32 -15.29 -23.93
N PHE A 666 -2.92 -14.18 -23.51
CA PHE A 666 -4.07 -14.13 -22.60
C PHE A 666 -5.22 -13.32 -23.21
N ARG A 667 -5.85 -13.88 -24.25
CA ARG A 667 -6.93 -13.21 -24.98
C ARG A 667 -8.17 -13.03 -24.11
N GLY A 668 -8.61 -14.09 -23.41
CA GLY A 668 -9.73 -14.01 -22.48
C GLY A 668 -9.47 -12.99 -21.36
N ALA A 669 -8.24 -12.94 -20.84
CA ALA A 669 -7.85 -11.90 -19.88
C ALA A 669 -7.96 -10.47 -20.46
N LYS A 670 -7.52 -10.25 -21.70
CA LYS A 670 -7.62 -8.95 -22.39
C LYS A 670 -9.09 -8.54 -22.55
N ASP A 671 -9.95 -9.47 -22.97
CA ASP A 671 -11.38 -9.22 -23.15
C ASP A 671 -12.07 -8.88 -21.82
N ILE A 672 -11.74 -9.59 -20.74
CA ILE A 672 -12.22 -9.29 -19.39
C ILE A 672 -11.74 -7.91 -18.91
N GLN A 673 -10.48 -7.55 -19.14
CA GLN A 673 -9.95 -6.22 -18.78
C GLN A 673 -10.66 -5.09 -19.53
N LEU A 674 -10.94 -5.29 -20.82
CA LEU A 674 -11.70 -4.35 -21.64
C LEU A 674 -13.14 -4.24 -21.14
N TRP A 675 -13.79 -5.36 -20.84
CA TRP A 675 -15.13 -5.41 -20.27
C TRP A 675 -15.21 -4.63 -18.96
N PHE A 676 -14.29 -4.89 -18.02
CA PHE A 676 -14.16 -4.14 -16.78
C PHE A 676 -13.99 -2.63 -17.03
N THR A 677 -13.05 -2.24 -17.89
CA THR A 677 -12.75 -0.84 -18.18
C THR A 677 -13.98 -0.12 -18.75
N SER A 678 -14.72 -0.78 -19.63
CA SER A 678 -15.96 -0.26 -20.23
C SER A 678 -17.08 -0.12 -19.20
N CYS A 679 -17.35 -1.15 -18.39
CA CYS A 679 -18.33 -1.09 -17.30
C CYS A 679 -18.02 0.06 -16.34
N ALA A 680 -16.80 0.13 -15.84
CA ALA A 680 -16.38 1.16 -14.89
C ALA A 680 -16.48 2.58 -15.46
N ARG A 681 -16.21 2.76 -16.77
CA ARG A 681 -16.34 4.05 -17.44
C ARG A 681 -17.80 4.50 -17.56
N LEU A 682 -18.70 3.58 -17.90
CA LEU A 682 -20.14 3.87 -17.98
C LEU A 682 -20.72 4.15 -16.59
N ILE A 683 -20.43 3.30 -15.60
CA ILE A 683 -20.85 3.48 -14.21
C ILE A 683 -20.39 4.87 -13.70
N ALA A 684 -19.14 5.24 -13.92
CA ALA A 684 -18.60 6.52 -13.48
C ALA A 684 -19.24 7.76 -14.15
N LYS A 685 -19.86 7.59 -15.33
CA LYS A 685 -20.58 8.65 -16.05
C LYS A 685 -22.08 8.70 -15.72
N SER A 686 -22.59 7.69 -15.02
CA SER A 686 -24.00 7.56 -14.67
C SER A 686 -24.39 8.45 -13.49
N ILE A 687 -25.64 8.88 -13.48
CA ILE A 687 -26.27 9.74 -12.47
C ILE A 687 -27.46 8.98 -11.89
N PRO A 688 -27.59 8.90 -10.55
CA PRO A 688 -28.75 8.30 -9.90
C PRO A 688 -30.04 9.06 -10.25
N PRO A 689 -31.20 8.39 -10.35
CA PRO A 689 -32.46 9.01 -10.77
C PRO A 689 -32.87 10.21 -9.89
N GLU A 690 -32.63 10.13 -8.58
CA GLU A 690 -32.91 11.19 -7.61
C GLU A 690 -32.12 12.49 -7.87
N ARG A 691 -30.95 12.38 -8.50
CA ARG A 691 -30.06 13.52 -8.79
C ARG A 691 -30.25 14.08 -10.20
N ILE A 692 -31.04 13.45 -11.05
CA ILE A 692 -31.31 13.95 -12.41
C ILE A 692 -31.98 15.34 -12.41
N PRO A 693 -32.99 15.64 -11.56
CA PRO A 693 -33.55 16.99 -11.49
C PRO A 693 -32.48 18.04 -11.11
N HIS A 694 -31.56 17.66 -10.22
CA HIS A 694 -30.39 18.46 -9.88
C HIS A 694 -29.40 18.57 -11.04
N ALA A 695 -29.22 17.57 -11.90
CA ALA A 695 -28.36 17.67 -13.08
C ALA A 695 -28.98 18.59 -14.16
N CYS A 696 -30.30 18.53 -14.33
CA CYS A 696 -31.04 19.20 -15.41
C CYS A 696 -31.30 20.70 -15.22
N GLY A 697 -31.15 21.26 -14.02
CA GLY A 697 -31.54 22.65 -13.80
C GLY A 697 -32.75 22.86 -12.90
N LEU A 698 -33.53 21.81 -12.66
CA LEU A 698 -34.93 21.89 -12.26
C LEU A 698 -35.17 22.18 -10.77
N VAL A 699 -34.13 22.01 -9.95
CA VAL A 699 -34.13 22.38 -8.53
C VAL A 699 -33.20 23.58 -8.32
N GLU A 700 -33.73 24.67 -7.77
CA GLU A 700 -32.93 25.81 -7.30
C GLU A 700 -32.20 25.41 -6.01
N GLU A 701 -30.87 25.57 -5.96
CA GLU A 701 -30.13 25.44 -4.70
C GLU A 701 -30.62 26.52 -3.72
N GLU A 702 -30.92 26.15 -2.47
CA GLU A 702 -31.21 27.12 -1.41
C GLU A 702 -30.10 28.18 -1.39
N LYS A 703 -30.46 29.43 -1.73
CA LYS A 703 -29.51 30.55 -1.78
C LYS A 703 -28.86 30.69 -0.40
N LYS A 704 -27.59 30.29 -0.26
CA LYS A 704 -26.78 30.72 0.88
C LYS A 704 -26.75 32.24 0.87
N LYS A 705 -27.45 32.85 1.85
CA LYS A 705 -27.58 34.31 1.99
C LYS A 705 -26.20 34.97 1.86
N GLY A 706 -25.99 35.77 0.81
CA GLY A 706 -24.89 36.75 0.76
C GLY A 706 -23.86 36.68 -0.38
N ARG A 707 -23.95 35.79 -1.38
CA ARG A 707 -23.10 35.90 -2.59
C ARG A 707 -23.85 35.64 -3.89
N PRO A 708 -23.75 36.51 -4.91
CA PRO A 708 -24.25 36.21 -6.25
C PRO A 708 -23.38 35.09 -6.85
N THR A 709 -23.90 33.87 -6.90
CA THR A 709 -23.25 32.77 -7.62
C THR A 709 -23.66 32.82 -9.08
N ALA A 710 -22.70 33.00 -9.99
CA ALA A 710 -22.92 32.88 -11.43
C ALA A 710 -23.57 31.51 -11.74
N LYS A 711 -24.62 31.49 -12.57
CA LYS A 711 -25.25 30.23 -13.03
C LYS A 711 -24.18 29.41 -13.76
N LYS A 712 -23.81 28.25 -13.21
CA LYS A 712 -22.84 27.34 -13.85
C LYS A 712 -23.43 26.83 -15.17
N HIS A 713 -22.58 26.70 -16.19
CA HIS A 713 -22.98 26.12 -17.47
C HIS A 713 -23.58 24.71 -17.27
N PRO A 714 -24.65 24.32 -17.98
CA PRO A 714 -25.34 23.04 -17.79
C PRO A 714 -24.42 21.81 -17.86
N VAL A 715 -23.44 21.81 -18.78
CA VAL A 715 -22.43 20.74 -18.92
C VAL A 715 -21.58 20.58 -17.64
N VAL A 716 -21.18 21.71 -17.03
CA VAL A 716 -20.39 21.72 -15.78
C VAL A 716 -21.24 21.23 -14.61
N ARG A 717 -22.54 21.51 -14.62
CA ARG A 717 -23.51 21.03 -13.63
C ARG A 717 -23.70 19.51 -13.73
N MET A 718 -23.95 18.99 -14.93
CA MET A 718 -24.08 17.54 -15.17
C MET A 718 -22.80 16.77 -14.77
N LYS A 719 -21.62 17.27 -15.15
CA LYS A 719 -20.34 16.66 -14.76
C LYS A 719 -20.11 16.68 -13.24
N ALA A 720 -20.64 17.67 -12.53
CA ALA A 720 -20.56 17.72 -11.07
C ALA A 720 -21.45 16.67 -10.39
N GLU A 721 -22.55 16.26 -11.04
CA GLU A 721 -23.48 15.23 -10.56
C GLU A 721 -23.05 13.79 -10.89
N GLN A 722 -22.01 13.60 -11.70
CA GLN A 722 -21.36 12.30 -11.95
C GLN A 722 -20.56 11.84 -10.72
N MET A 723 -21.27 11.42 -9.68
CA MET A 723 -20.72 11.06 -8.37
C MET A 723 -20.68 9.56 -8.08
N THR A 724 -21.18 8.74 -9.02
CA THR A 724 -21.30 7.29 -8.90
C THR A 724 -19.94 6.60 -8.99
N SER A 725 -19.53 5.93 -7.91
CA SER A 725 -18.30 5.14 -7.86
C SER A 725 -18.57 3.69 -8.29
N VAL A 726 -17.53 2.99 -8.75
CA VAL A 726 -17.61 1.53 -8.98
C VAL A 726 -17.59 0.83 -7.63
N VAL A 727 -18.61 0.00 -7.38
CA VAL A 727 -18.81 -0.76 -6.15
C VAL A 727 -19.16 -2.20 -6.49
N TRP A 728 -18.48 -3.15 -5.87
CA TRP A 728 -18.79 -4.58 -5.95
C TRP A 728 -18.57 -5.26 -4.61
N THR A 729 -19.08 -6.48 -4.46
CA THR A 729 -18.93 -7.28 -3.26
C THR A 729 -18.02 -8.47 -3.53
N THR A 730 -17.06 -8.76 -2.65
CA THR A 730 -16.24 -9.98 -2.79
C THR A 730 -17.09 -11.23 -2.51
N PRO A 731 -16.67 -12.42 -2.97
CA PRO A 731 -17.36 -13.67 -2.63
C PRO A 731 -17.45 -13.96 -1.11
N LEU A 732 -16.61 -13.31 -0.30
CA LEU A 732 -16.67 -13.36 1.17
C LEU A 732 -17.56 -12.29 1.81
N GLY A 733 -18.25 -11.47 1.02
CA GLY A 733 -19.18 -10.44 1.51
C GLY A 733 -18.55 -9.08 1.81
N LEU A 734 -17.26 -8.86 1.51
CA LEU A 734 -16.60 -7.56 1.71
C LEU A 734 -17.02 -6.56 0.62
N PRO A 735 -17.64 -5.41 0.95
CA PRO A 735 -17.94 -4.40 -0.03
C PRO A 735 -16.69 -3.61 -0.42
N ILE A 736 -16.39 -3.54 -1.70
CA ILE A 736 -15.27 -2.78 -2.25
C ILE A 736 -15.82 -1.58 -3.00
N VAL A 737 -15.40 -0.39 -2.56
CA VAL A 737 -15.77 0.89 -3.16
C VAL A 737 -14.52 1.59 -3.66
N GLN A 738 -14.49 2.00 -4.93
CA GLN A 738 -13.34 2.72 -5.47
C GLN A 738 -13.33 4.21 -5.05
N PRO A 739 -12.30 4.67 -4.31
CA PRO A 739 -12.28 6.02 -3.73
C PRO A 739 -11.83 7.12 -4.72
N TYR A 740 -11.78 6.84 -6.03
CA TYR A 740 -11.17 7.74 -7.01
C TYR A 740 -12.11 8.89 -7.37
N ARG A 741 -12.03 9.99 -6.61
CA ARG A 741 -12.79 11.22 -6.80
C ARG A 741 -11.91 12.39 -7.25
N THR A 742 -12.49 13.39 -7.92
CA THR A 742 -11.79 14.63 -8.29
C THR A 742 -11.68 15.54 -7.07
N VAL A 743 -10.57 15.38 -6.34
CA VAL A 743 -10.34 16.09 -5.09
C VAL A 743 -10.18 17.59 -5.32
N LYS A 744 -11.08 18.39 -4.77
CA LYS A 744 -10.96 19.86 -4.75
C LYS A 744 -10.10 20.27 -3.56
N ARG A 745 -8.95 20.89 -3.83
CA ARG A 745 -8.09 21.46 -2.79
C ARG A 745 -8.53 22.89 -2.51
N LYS A 746 -8.63 23.25 -1.23
CA LYS A 746 -8.86 24.61 -0.76
C LYS A 746 -7.62 25.11 -0.08
N GLN A 747 -7.32 26.39 -0.28
CA GLN A 747 -6.26 27.08 0.43
C GLN A 747 -6.79 27.52 1.81
N ILE A 748 -6.08 27.14 2.87
CA ILE A 748 -6.44 27.44 4.25
C ILE A 748 -5.29 28.21 4.87
N MET A 749 -5.58 29.37 5.46
CA MET A 749 -4.61 30.16 6.22
C MET A 749 -4.41 29.54 7.60
N THR A 750 -3.15 29.28 7.97
CA THR A 750 -2.72 28.86 9.32
C THR A 750 -1.76 29.90 9.89
N GLY A 751 -1.33 29.75 11.16
CA GLY A 751 -0.33 30.63 11.77
C GLY A 751 0.98 30.73 10.95
N LEU A 752 1.45 29.58 10.44
CA LEU A 752 2.69 29.52 9.65
C LEU A 752 2.56 29.97 8.19
N GLN A 753 1.58 29.45 7.44
CA GLN A 753 1.43 29.71 6.02
C GLN A 753 0.01 29.40 5.51
N THR A 754 -0.21 29.58 4.22
CA THR A 754 -1.37 28.99 3.56
C THR A 754 -1.07 27.57 3.09
N VAL A 755 -1.91 26.61 3.48
CA VAL A 755 -1.80 25.20 3.10
C VAL A 755 -2.96 24.77 2.21
N PHE A 756 -2.67 23.95 1.20
CA PHE A 756 -3.70 23.35 0.34
C PHE A 756 -4.16 22.02 0.94
N ILE A 757 -5.42 21.98 1.39
CA ILE A 757 -6.03 20.79 2.00
C ILE A 757 -7.29 20.42 1.24
N SER A 758 -7.55 19.13 1.16
CA SER A 758 -8.81 18.58 0.68
C SER A 758 -9.69 18.17 1.85
N ASP A 759 -10.97 18.50 1.76
CA ASP A 759 -11.99 18.07 2.71
C ASP A 759 -12.60 16.73 2.23
N PRO A 760 -12.36 15.60 2.92
CA PRO A 760 -12.86 14.29 2.51
C PRO A 760 -14.39 14.17 2.63
N ASN A 761 -15.03 15.02 3.45
CA ASN A 761 -16.48 15.00 3.64
C ASN A 761 -17.24 15.75 2.55
N GLN A 762 -16.53 16.46 1.65
CA GLN A 762 -17.18 17.16 0.55
C GLN A 762 -17.51 16.20 -0.60
N PRO A 763 -18.79 16.10 -1.02
CA PRO A 763 -19.15 15.38 -2.21
C PRO A 763 -18.39 15.91 -3.42
N ALA A 764 -17.79 14.99 -4.17
CA ALA A 764 -17.00 15.29 -5.35
C ALA A 764 -17.32 14.28 -6.45
N ALA A 765 -17.37 14.77 -7.68
CA ALA A 765 -17.49 13.92 -8.86
C ALA A 765 -16.37 12.86 -8.89
N VAL A 766 -16.67 11.71 -9.46
CA VAL A 766 -15.67 10.65 -9.62
C VAL A 766 -14.71 11.00 -10.75
N ASN A 767 -13.48 10.49 -10.66
CA ASN A 767 -12.56 10.55 -11.79
C ASN A 767 -12.79 9.32 -12.67
N SER A 768 -13.57 9.48 -13.74
CA SER A 768 -13.96 8.38 -14.63
C SER A 768 -12.77 7.62 -15.22
N GLN A 769 -11.71 8.32 -15.62
CA GLN A 769 -10.50 7.70 -16.16
C GLN A 769 -9.83 6.79 -15.13
N LYS A 770 -9.67 7.27 -13.88
CA LYS A 770 -9.07 6.49 -12.80
C LYS A 770 -9.95 5.33 -12.34
N GLN A 771 -11.28 5.51 -12.30
CA GLN A 771 -12.22 4.43 -12.00
C GLN A 771 -12.06 3.31 -13.03
N ALA A 772 -12.08 3.65 -14.32
CA ALA A 772 -11.93 2.71 -15.43
C ALA A 772 -10.57 1.98 -15.40
N SER A 773 -9.45 2.71 -15.31
CA SER A 773 -8.12 2.10 -15.34
C SER A 773 -7.78 1.28 -14.09
N ALA A 774 -8.41 1.59 -12.94
CA ALA A 774 -8.12 0.92 -11.68
C ALA A 774 -9.08 -0.22 -11.35
N PHE A 775 -10.18 -0.39 -12.09
CA PHE A 775 -11.13 -1.47 -11.82
C PHE A 775 -10.57 -2.87 -12.07
N PRO A 776 -9.97 -3.19 -13.25
CA PRO A 776 -9.34 -4.50 -13.45
C PRO A 776 -8.34 -4.90 -12.35
N PRO A 777 -7.35 -4.07 -11.97
CA PRO A 777 -6.42 -4.46 -10.92
C PRO A 777 -7.05 -4.59 -9.54
N ASN A 778 -7.98 -3.72 -9.18
CA ASN A 778 -8.61 -3.78 -7.86
C ASN A 778 -9.50 -5.02 -7.73
N PHE A 779 -10.18 -5.42 -8.81
CA PHE A 779 -10.99 -6.63 -8.83
C PHE A 779 -10.13 -7.89 -8.66
N ILE A 780 -9.03 -8.03 -9.43
CA ILE A 780 -8.11 -9.17 -9.29
C ILE A 780 -7.47 -9.22 -7.91
N HIS A 781 -7.02 -8.09 -7.37
CA HIS A 781 -6.52 -8.04 -5.99
C HIS A 781 -7.55 -8.51 -4.95
N SER A 782 -8.84 -8.27 -5.20
CA SER A 782 -9.90 -8.71 -4.30
C SER A 782 -10.17 -10.22 -4.38
N LEU A 783 -9.96 -10.84 -5.54
CA LEU A 783 -10.04 -12.29 -5.70
C LEU A 783 -8.84 -12.99 -5.08
N ASP A 784 -7.63 -12.46 -5.26
CA ASP A 784 -6.41 -12.94 -4.60
C ASP A 784 -6.56 -12.89 -3.07
N ALA A 785 -7.01 -11.74 -2.54
CA ALA A 785 -7.31 -11.62 -1.11
C ALA A 785 -8.38 -12.61 -0.62
N THR A 786 -9.42 -12.84 -1.43
CA THR A 786 -10.47 -13.82 -1.13
C THR A 786 -9.92 -15.24 -1.09
N HIS A 787 -9.08 -15.62 -2.05
CA HIS A 787 -8.43 -16.93 -2.10
C HIS A 787 -7.52 -17.15 -0.90
N MET A 788 -6.73 -16.15 -0.53
CA MET A 788 -5.89 -16.19 0.67
C MET A 788 -6.73 -16.39 1.94
N MET A 789 -7.81 -15.63 2.12
CA MET A 789 -8.67 -15.76 3.30
C MET A 789 -9.38 -17.12 3.39
N LEU A 790 -9.87 -17.64 2.26
CA LEU A 790 -10.47 -18.98 2.21
C LEU A 790 -9.44 -20.05 2.61
N THR A 791 -8.23 -19.93 2.08
CA THR A 791 -7.12 -20.84 2.42
C THR A 791 -6.75 -20.74 3.90
N ALA A 792 -6.65 -19.53 4.46
CA ALA A 792 -6.36 -19.33 5.88
C ALA A 792 -7.40 -19.99 6.79
N LEU A 793 -8.68 -19.85 6.45
CA LEU A 793 -9.79 -20.44 7.21
C LEU A 793 -9.75 -21.97 7.17
N GLU A 794 -9.50 -22.55 5.99
CA GLU A 794 -9.44 -24.00 5.81
C GLU A 794 -8.18 -24.60 6.49
N CYS A 795 -7.03 -23.93 6.37
CA CYS A 795 -5.82 -24.30 7.11
C CYS A 795 -6.08 -24.34 8.62
N ARG A 796 -6.73 -23.32 9.17
CA ARG A 796 -7.10 -23.30 10.60
C ARG A 796 -8.06 -24.42 10.96
N ALA A 797 -9.02 -24.74 10.10
CA ALA A 797 -9.97 -25.85 10.30
C ALA A 797 -9.26 -27.19 10.47
N GLN A 798 -8.16 -27.37 9.75
CA GLN A 798 -7.34 -28.57 9.76
C GLN A 798 -6.17 -28.51 10.75
N GLY A 799 -6.06 -27.44 11.56
CA GLY A 799 -5.00 -27.29 12.57
C GLY A 799 -3.62 -26.90 12.03
N LEU A 800 -3.55 -26.36 10.81
CA LEU A 800 -2.32 -25.83 10.22
C LEU A 800 -2.07 -24.41 10.70
N THR A 801 -0.81 -24.09 10.95
CA THR A 801 -0.35 -22.72 11.16
C THR A 801 -0.29 -22.02 9.82
N PHE A 802 -0.88 -20.83 9.71
CA PHE A 802 -0.93 -20.10 8.44
C PHE A 802 -0.46 -18.66 8.60
N ALA A 803 0.41 -18.23 7.69
CA ALA A 803 0.75 -16.85 7.47
C ALA A 803 0.78 -16.57 5.96
N SER A 804 0.65 -15.30 5.57
CA SER A 804 0.64 -14.95 4.15
C SER A 804 1.27 -13.60 3.89
N VAL A 805 2.09 -13.53 2.86
CA VAL A 805 2.55 -12.28 2.24
C VAL A 805 1.83 -12.15 0.91
N HIS A 806 0.57 -11.73 0.96
CA HIS A 806 -0.31 -11.65 -0.21
C HIS A 806 -0.43 -13.00 -0.93
N ASP A 807 0.26 -13.19 -2.05
CA ASP A 807 0.25 -14.37 -2.94
C ASP A 807 1.32 -15.42 -2.58
N SER A 808 1.95 -15.28 -1.42
CA SER A 808 2.92 -16.21 -0.83
C SER A 808 2.38 -16.74 0.49
N TYR A 809 2.14 -18.06 0.59
CA TYR A 809 1.50 -18.69 1.76
C TYR A 809 2.48 -19.56 2.53
N TRP A 810 2.49 -19.42 3.84
CA TRP A 810 3.51 -20.00 4.71
C TRP A 810 2.89 -20.90 5.77
N THR A 811 3.52 -22.05 5.99
CA THR A 811 3.20 -23.01 7.06
C THR A 811 4.48 -23.74 7.48
N HIS A 812 4.39 -24.62 8.48
CA HIS A 812 5.47 -25.52 8.87
C HIS A 812 5.83 -26.50 7.75
N ALA A 813 7.10 -26.88 7.65
CA ALA A 813 7.58 -27.75 6.57
C ALA A 813 6.81 -29.07 6.42
N GLY A 814 6.44 -29.70 7.54
CA GLY A 814 5.67 -30.96 7.55
C GLY A 814 4.23 -30.82 7.04
N ASP A 815 3.69 -29.60 7.02
CA ASP A 815 2.29 -29.32 6.65
C ASP A 815 2.15 -28.80 5.20
N ILE A 816 3.26 -28.64 4.45
CA ILE A 816 3.24 -28.02 3.12
C ILE A 816 2.39 -28.80 2.12
N ASP A 817 2.48 -30.13 2.09
CA ASP A 817 1.67 -30.94 1.15
C ASP A 817 0.16 -30.76 1.41
N ASN A 818 -0.24 -30.69 2.69
CA ASN A 818 -1.62 -30.45 3.10
C ASN A 818 -2.07 -29.03 2.71
N MET A 819 -1.24 -28.01 2.99
CA MET A 819 -1.53 -26.64 2.60
C MET A 819 -1.66 -26.52 1.07
N SER A 820 -0.76 -27.13 0.30
CA SER A 820 -0.81 -27.09 -1.17
C SER A 820 -2.07 -27.77 -1.72
N ALA A 821 -2.59 -28.82 -1.08
CA ALA A 821 -3.91 -29.38 -1.42
C ALA A 821 -5.04 -28.38 -1.14
N ILE A 822 -5.05 -27.76 0.04
CA ILE A 822 -6.04 -26.73 0.44
C ILE A 822 -6.03 -25.56 -0.55
N ILE A 823 -4.86 -25.03 -0.92
CA ILE A 823 -4.71 -23.92 -1.87
C ILE A 823 -5.40 -24.23 -3.20
N ARG A 824 -5.19 -25.44 -3.74
CA ARG A 824 -5.81 -25.88 -5.00
C ARG A 824 -7.32 -26.02 -4.85
N ASP A 825 -7.79 -26.62 -3.77
CA ASP A 825 -9.21 -26.84 -3.54
C ASP A 825 -9.98 -25.53 -3.33
N THR A 826 -9.42 -24.56 -2.59
CA THR A 826 -10.03 -23.24 -2.39
C THR A 826 -10.01 -22.41 -3.67
N PHE A 827 -8.95 -22.51 -4.49
CA PHE A 827 -8.89 -21.84 -5.79
C PHE A 827 -9.96 -22.39 -6.75
N ILE A 828 -10.12 -23.72 -6.80
CA ILE A 828 -11.15 -24.37 -7.60
C ILE A 828 -12.54 -23.96 -7.10
N ALA A 829 -12.78 -23.96 -5.79
CA ALA A 829 -14.06 -23.53 -5.22
C ALA A 829 -14.41 -22.09 -5.60
N LEU A 830 -13.43 -21.18 -5.55
CA LEU A 830 -13.59 -19.78 -5.92
C LEU A 830 -13.95 -19.63 -7.41
N HIS A 831 -13.19 -20.23 -8.32
CA HIS A 831 -13.36 -20.06 -9.77
C HIS A 831 -14.37 -21.01 -10.42
N SER A 832 -14.87 -22.00 -9.69
CA SER A 832 -16.04 -22.80 -10.11
C SER A 832 -17.34 -22.05 -9.91
N SER A 833 -17.34 -21.00 -9.06
CA SER A 833 -18.44 -20.04 -9.01
C SER A 833 -18.34 -19.09 -10.20
N ASP A 834 -19.45 -18.75 -10.85
CA ASP A 834 -19.45 -17.82 -11.98
C ASP A 834 -19.32 -16.37 -11.47
N VAL A 835 -18.10 -16.01 -11.06
CA VAL A 835 -17.80 -14.74 -10.40
C VAL A 835 -18.11 -13.55 -11.31
N LEU A 836 -17.85 -13.65 -12.63
CA LEU A 836 -18.10 -12.56 -13.57
C LEU A 836 -19.60 -12.34 -13.78
N LEU A 837 -20.39 -13.42 -13.89
CA LEU A 837 -21.83 -13.32 -13.99
C LEU A 837 -22.46 -12.77 -12.71
N GLN A 838 -21.99 -13.21 -11.53
CA GLN A 838 -22.43 -12.66 -10.25
C GLN A 838 -22.15 -11.16 -10.15
N LEU A 839 -20.97 -10.72 -10.56
CA LEU A 839 -20.61 -9.30 -10.62
C LEU A 839 -21.50 -8.52 -11.59
N HIS A 840 -21.77 -9.08 -12.77
CA HIS A 840 -22.65 -8.46 -13.75
C HIS A 840 -24.08 -8.30 -13.19
N ASN A 841 -24.61 -9.34 -12.57
CA ASN A 841 -25.93 -9.30 -11.92
C ASN A 841 -25.96 -8.30 -10.76
N GLU A 842 -24.89 -8.20 -9.98
CA GLU A 842 -24.75 -7.15 -8.95
C GLU A 842 -24.81 -5.75 -9.58
N PHE A 843 -24.14 -5.52 -10.72
CA PHE A 843 -24.19 -4.24 -11.41
C PHE A 843 -25.59 -3.91 -11.94
N LEU A 844 -26.30 -4.90 -12.51
CA LEU A 844 -27.67 -4.71 -12.99
C LEU A 844 -28.62 -4.29 -11.87
N GLU A 845 -28.52 -4.93 -10.70
CA GLU A 845 -29.36 -4.62 -9.54
C GLU A 845 -28.96 -3.30 -8.89
N ARG A 846 -27.66 -3.11 -8.61
CA ARG A 846 -27.13 -1.94 -7.89
C ARG A 846 -27.36 -0.64 -8.65
N TYR A 847 -27.20 -0.66 -9.97
CA TYR A 847 -27.28 0.53 -10.80
C TYR A 847 -28.60 0.62 -11.60
N LYS A 848 -29.64 -0.09 -11.16
CA LYS A 848 -30.97 -0.02 -11.75
C LYS A 848 -31.53 1.39 -11.73
N GLY A 849 -32.01 1.87 -12.88
CA GLY A 849 -32.58 3.21 -13.05
C GLY A 849 -31.56 4.36 -13.10
N TYR A 850 -30.25 4.07 -13.04
CA TYR A 850 -29.21 5.07 -13.25
C TYR A 850 -29.16 5.47 -14.73
N LYS A 851 -28.89 6.75 -15.00
CA LYS A 851 -28.90 7.29 -16.35
C LYS A 851 -27.61 8.00 -16.74
N ILE A 852 -27.22 7.92 -18.00
CA ILE A 852 -26.04 8.59 -18.54
C ILE A 852 -26.48 9.71 -19.49
N PRO A 853 -25.93 10.94 -19.34
CA PRO A 853 -26.22 12.02 -20.28
C PRO A 853 -25.51 11.77 -21.62
N LEU A 854 -26.21 11.93 -22.73
CA LEU A 854 -25.71 11.56 -24.07
C LEU A 854 -24.46 12.35 -24.50
N ASN A 855 -24.33 13.60 -24.05
CA ASN A 855 -23.14 14.43 -24.30
C ASN A 855 -21.85 13.82 -23.71
N SER A 856 -21.96 12.92 -22.74
CA SER A 856 -20.81 12.28 -22.09
C SER A 856 -20.29 11.05 -22.83
N LEU A 857 -21.00 10.55 -23.86
CA LEU A 857 -20.70 9.30 -24.58
C LEU A 857 -19.99 9.51 -25.94
N ARG A 858 -19.05 10.46 -26.04
CA ARG A 858 -18.44 10.83 -27.34
C ARG A 858 -16.96 10.49 -27.50
N SER A 859 -16.29 10.06 -26.43
CA SER A 859 -14.82 10.10 -26.38
C SER A 859 -14.12 8.84 -26.87
N THR A 860 -14.76 7.66 -26.82
CA THR A 860 -14.12 6.40 -27.21
C THR A 860 -14.98 5.59 -28.18
N PRO A 861 -14.40 4.68 -29.00
CA PRO A 861 -15.16 3.87 -29.96
C PRO A 861 -16.32 3.12 -29.32
N PHE A 862 -16.09 2.56 -28.14
CA PHE A 862 -17.13 1.93 -27.33
C PHE A 862 -18.25 2.90 -26.93
N GLU A 863 -17.91 4.12 -26.53
CA GLU A 863 -18.91 5.14 -26.21
C GLU A 863 -19.70 5.59 -27.43
N LYS A 864 -19.06 5.64 -28.61
CA LYS A 864 -19.75 5.90 -29.87
C LYS A 864 -20.76 4.80 -30.21
N LYS A 865 -20.43 3.53 -29.91
CA LYS A 865 -21.39 2.39 -30.00
C LYS A 865 -22.55 2.58 -29.02
N ALA A 866 -22.26 2.90 -27.76
CA ALA A 866 -23.29 3.20 -26.76
C ALA A 866 -24.16 4.40 -27.16
N PHE A 867 -23.58 5.43 -27.76
CA PHE A 867 -24.29 6.59 -28.31
C PHE A 867 -25.17 6.21 -29.52
N ALA A 868 -24.72 5.28 -30.36
CA ALA A 868 -25.53 4.75 -31.46
C ALA A 868 -26.74 3.94 -30.94
N ILE A 869 -26.54 3.10 -29.92
CA ILE A 869 -27.62 2.37 -29.24
C ILE A 869 -28.63 3.36 -28.66
N ALA A 870 -28.17 4.48 -28.11
CA ALA A 870 -29.05 5.52 -27.57
C ALA A 870 -29.89 6.27 -28.61
N ARG A 871 -29.63 6.07 -29.90
CA ARG A 871 -30.43 6.64 -31.00
C ARG A 871 -31.45 5.66 -31.57
N MET A 872 -31.48 4.42 -31.08
CA MET A 872 -32.48 3.43 -31.48
C MET A 872 -33.87 3.85 -31.00
N SER A 873 -34.90 3.47 -31.75
CA SER A 873 -36.30 3.64 -31.33
C SER A 873 -36.64 2.72 -30.14
N ALA A 874 -37.76 3.00 -29.45
CA ALA A 874 -38.16 2.20 -28.29
C ALA A 874 -38.33 0.70 -28.62
N ASP A 875 -38.93 0.39 -29.78
CA ASP A 875 -39.11 -0.98 -30.27
C ASP A 875 -37.77 -1.66 -30.60
N GLU A 876 -36.82 -0.91 -31.19
CA GLU A 876 -35.47 -1.42 -31.48
C GLU A 876 -34.66 -1.66 -30.21
N LEU A 877 -34.82 -0.81 -29.18
CA LEU A 877 -34.22 -0.99 -27.85
C LEU A 877 -34.79 -2.22 -27.14
N GLU A 878 -36.10 -2.48 -27.28
CA GLU A 878 -36.75 -3.67 -26.70
C GLU A 878 -36.26 -4.96 -27.38
N VAL A 879 -36.11 -4.95 -28.71
CA VAL A 879 -35.49 -6.06 -29.45
C VAL A 879 -34.01 -6.24 -29.08
N HIS A 880 -33.26 -5.14 -28.92
CA HIS A 880 -31.87 -5.17 -28.49
C HIS A 880 -31.72 -5.74 -27.06
N ARG A 881 -32.62 -5.38 -26.13
CA ARG A 881 -32.70 -5.97 -24.79
C ARG A 881 -32.98 -7.47 -24.86
N ALA A 882 -33.99 -7.89 -25.64
CA ALA A 882 -34.35 -9.29 -25.79
C ALA A 882 -33.21 -10.15 -26.37
N ARG A 883 -32.45 -9.64 -27.35
CA ARG A 883 -31.26 -10.34 -27.89
C ARG A 883 -30.14 -10.48 -26.87
N ARG A 884 -29.95 -9.48 -26.01
CA ARG A 884 -28.97 -9.53 -24.92
C ARG A 884 -29.36 -10.49 -23.82
N GLU A 885 -30.63 -10.51 -23.44
CA GLU A 885 -31.16 -11.50 -22.49
C GLU A 885 -31.07 -12.93 -23.04
N ALA A 886 -31.15 -13.10 -24.36
CA ALA A 886 -30.94 -14.38 -25.05
C ALA A 886 -29.46 -14.78 -25.21
N GLY A 887 -28.49 -13.92 -24.83
CA GLY A 887 -27.06 -14.23 -24.89
C GLY A 887 -26.46 -14.27 -26.31
N GLU A 888 -27.09 -13.61 -27.29
CA GLU A 888 -26.56 -13.54 -28.65
C GLU A 888 -25.21 -12.77 -28.69
N PRO A 889 -24.20 -13.27 -29.44
CA PRO A 889 -22.89 -12.61 -29.51
C PRO A 889 -22.99 -11.24 -30.19
N GLU A 890 -22.48 -10.20 -29.53
CA GLU A 890 -22.32 -8.88 -30.14
C GLU A 890 -21.18 -8.89 -31.17
N GLU A 891 -21.36 -8.19 -32.30
CA GLU A 891 -20.27 -8.02 -33.29
C GLU A 891 -19.03 -7.41 -32.62
N PRO A 892 -17.83 -7.99 -32.85
CA PRO A 892 -16.58 -7.50 -32.29
C PRO A 892 -16.31 -6.07 -32.79
N VAL A 893 -15.87 -5.20 -31.89
CA VAL A 893 -15.40 -3.86 -32.26
C VAL A 893 -14.06 -4.03 -32.97
N GLU A 894 -14.02 -3.81 -34.29
CA GLU A 894 -12.75 -3.81 -35.03
C GLU A 894 -11.79 -2.76 -34.43
N GLU A 895 -10.60 -3.20 -34.03
CA GLU A 895 -9.52 -2.33 -33.58
C GLU A 895 -9.03 -1.50 -34.77
N GLU A 896 -9.32 -0.20 -34.82
CA GLU A 896 -8.48 0.72 -35.60
C GLU A 896 -7.16 0.92 -34.85
N ASP A 897 -6.04 0.57 -35.50
CA ASP A 897 -4.69 0.89 -35.02
C ASP A 897 -4.60 2.35 -34.55
N VAL A 898 -4.44 2.54 -33.25
CA VAL A 898 -4.23 3.86 -32.65
C VAL A 898 -2.75 4.23 -32.76
N GLU A 899 -2.44 5.31 -33.49
CA GLU A 899 -1.14 5.99 -33.36
C GLU A 899 -1.22 6.99 -32.19
N ILE A 900 -0.23 6.88 -31.31
CA ILE A 900 -0.05 7.75 -30.15
C ILE A 900 1.03 8.76 -30.54
N ASP A 901 0.73 10.05 -30.44
CA ASP A 901 1.71 11.09 -30.73
C ASP A 901 2.75 11.26 -29.59
N ALA A 902 3.71 12.16 -29.79
CA ALA A 902 4.82 12.40 -28.85
C ALA A 902 4.35 12.88 -27.46
N ASP A 903 3.11 13.38 -27.35
CA ASP A 903 2.52 13.90 -26.12
C ASP A 903 1.54 12.91 -25.47
N GLY A 904 1.30 11.75 -26.09
CA GLY A 904 0.46 10.69 -25.54
C GLY A 904 -1.03 10.81 -25.89
N GLU A 905 -1.40 11.63 -26.88
CA GLU A 905 -2.77 11.72 -27.37
C GLU A 905 -3.03 10.68 -28.48
N VAL A 906 -4.24 10.12 -28.45
CA VAL A 906 -4.73 9.14 -29.43
C VAL A 906 -5.19 9.89 -30.68
N VAL A 907 -4.46 9.77 -31.79
CA VAL A 907 -4.81 10.43 -33.05
C VAL A 907 -5.21 9.38 -34.10
N PRO A 908 -6.36 9.53 -34.80
CA PRO A 908 -6.77 8.58 -35.83
C PRO A 908 -5.87 8.66 -37.09
N LYS A 909 -5.52 7.51 -37.68
CA LYS A 909 -4.72 7.40 -38.92
C LYS A 909 -5.37 8.18 -40.07
N LYS A 910 -4.69 9.22 -40.58
CA LYS A 910 -5.10 9.90 -41.84
C LYS A 910 -4.89 8.96 -43.03
N LYS A 911 -5.97 8.37 -43.57
CA LYS A 911 -5.92 7.66 -44.87
C LYS A 911 -5.48 8.63 -45.99
N LYS A 912 -4.34 8.36 -46.64
CA LYS A 912 -3.89 9.06 -47.85
C LYS A 912 -4.88 8.79 -48.99
N LYS A 913 -5.78 9.74 -49.29
CA LYS A 913 -6.56 9.73 -50.55
C LYS A 913 -5.65 10.19 -51.70
N ARG A 914 -5.35 9.28 -52.63
CA ARG A 914 -4.87 9.59 -53.99
C ARG A 914 -6.11 9.76 -54.89
N GLY A 915 -6.26 10.90 -55.57
CA GLY A 915 -7.28 11.12 -56.61
C GLY A 915 -7.86 12.55 -56.62
N PRO A 916 -8.13 13.16 -57.79
CA PRO A 916 -8.16 14.61 -57.92
C PRO A 916 -9.50 15.28 -57.55
N ARG A 917 -9.35 16.47 -56.96
CA ARG A 917 -10.31 17.57 -56.73
C ARG A 917 -11.70 17.43 -57.36
N VAL A 918 -12.72 17.33 -56.50
CA VAL A 918 -14.05 17.89 -56.72
C VAL A 918 -14.38 18.83 -55.54
N ARG A 919 -15.11 19.89 -55.86
CA ARG A 919 -15.27 21.16 -55.12
C ARG A 919 -15.83 21.00 -53.70
N LYS A 920 -15.34 21.90 -52.84
CA LYS A 920 -15.83 22.26 -51.49
C LYS A 920 -17.36 22.43 -51.48
N ASP A 921 -18.01 21.76 -50.53
CA ASP A 921 -19.14 22.32 -49.78
C ASP A 921 -18.99 21.89 -48.31
N ASN A 922 -18.88 22.91 -47.46
CA ASN A 922 -19.13 23.02 -46.02
C ASN A 922 -18.70 21.89 -45.06
N VAL A 923 -17.54 22.10 -44.43
CA VAL A 923 -17.17 21.55 -43.11
C VAL A 923 -16.79 22.74 -42.22
N GLU A 924 -17.79 23.52 -41.80
CA GLU A 924 -17.65 24.59 -40.80
C GLU A 924 -18.80 24.50 -39.77
N ASP A 925 -19.14 23.30 -39.31
CA ASP A 925 -20.29 23.08 -38.40
C ASP A 925 -19.98 22.10 -37.24
N GLU A 926 -18.78 22.13 -36.67
CA GLU A 926 -18.42 21.26 -35.52
C GLU A 926 -18.54 21.92 -34.12
N PHE A 927 -19.00 23.18 -34.04
CA PHE A 927 -19.24 23.87 -32.75
C PHE A 927 -20.73 24.13 -32.42
N SER A 928 -21.67 23.77 -33.29
CA SER A 928 -23.12 24.04 -33.12
C SER A 928 -23.90 22.91 -32.41
N ASP A 929 -23.28 21.74 -32.20
CA ASP A 929 -24.00 20.48 -31.88
C ASP A 929 -24.00 20.08 -30.38
N GLU A 930 -23.41 20.91 -29.49
CA GLU A 930 -23.50 20.69 -28.03
C GLU A 930 -24.88 21.05 -27.46
N GLY A 931 -25.64 21.91 -28.14
CA GLY A 931 -26.97 22.35 -27.71
C GLY A 931 -28.07 21.31 -27.94
N HIS A 932 -27.94 20.48 -28.98
CA HIS A 932 -29.04 19.65 -29.49
C HIS A 932 -29.39 18.44 -28.58
N TYR A 933 -28.43 17.95 -27.81
CA TYR A 933 -28.58 16.77 -26.94
C TYR A 933 -28.59 17.12 -25.45
N MET A 934 -28.72 18.41 -25.11
CA MET A 934 -28.79 18.90 -23.74
C MET A 934 -30.05 18.37 -23.04
N GLY A 935 -29.85 17.56 -21.99
CA GLY A 935 -30.95 17.03 -21.17
C GLY A 935 -31.52 15.68 -21.63
N GLN A 936 -30.94 15.06 -22.67
CA GLN A 936 -31.26 13.69 -23.06
C GLN A 936 -30.40 12.68 -22.30
N PHE A 937 -31.02 11.59 -21.87
CA PHE A 937 -30.40 10.54 -21.06
C PHE A 937 -30.73 9.16 -21.62
N ILE A 938 -29.80 8.23 -21.45
CA ILE A 938 -30.00 6.80 -21.67
C ILE A 938 -29.90 6.05 -20.33
N ASP A 939 -30.69 5.00 -20.16
CA ASP A 939 -30.57 4.11 -19.01
C ASP A 939 -29.27 3.30 -19.11
N LEU A 940 -28.50 3.26 -18.02
CA LEU A 940 -27.19 2.60 -17.99
C LEU A 940 -27.27 1.12 -18.38
N LEU A 941 -28.34 0.43 -17.97
CA LEU A 941 -28.52 -1.00 -18.21
C LEU A 941 -28.59 -1.35 -19.70
N ASP A 942 -29.09 -0.43 -20.52
CA ASP A 942 -29.25 -0.65 -21.97
C ASP A 942 -27.90 -0.72 -22.71
N ILE A 943 -26.88 -0.11 -22.13
CA ILE A 943 -25.54 0.04 -22.73
C ILE A 943 -24.43 -0.66 -21.93
N LEU A 944 -24.74 -1.27 -20.79
CA LEU A 944 -23.77 -2.04 -20.01
C LEU A 944 -23.37 -3.30 -20.81
N PRO A 945 -22.07 -3.56 -21.07
CA PRO A 945 -21.66 -4.69 -21.92
C PRO A 945 -21.95 -6.05 -21.28
N SER A 946 -22.29 -7.05 -22.10
CA SER A 946 -22.44 -8.45 -21.66
C SER A 946 -21.09 -9.04 -21.21
N VAL A 947 -21.15 -10.08 -20.37
CA VAL A 947 -19.97 -10.78 -19.89
C VAL A 947 -19.27 -11.47 -21.08
N PRO A 948 -17.93 -11.36 -21.22
CA PRO A 948 -17.19 -12.08 -22.25
C PRO A 948 -17.37 -13.60 -22.15
N GLN A 949 -17.36 -14.30 -23.29
CA GLN A 949 -17.43 -15.76 -23.29
C GLN A 949 -16.19 -16.37 -22.64
N LYS A 950 -16.40 -17.31 -21.71
CA LYS A 950 -15.34 -18.07 -21.06
C LYS A 950 -14.82 -19.14 -22.04
N GLY A 951 -13.51 -19.27 -22.15
CA GLY A 951 -12.86 -20.32 -22.92
C GLY A 951 -13.00 -21.71 -22.29
N ASP A 952 -12.41 -22.72 -22.94
CA ASP A 952 -12.65 -24.14 -22.66
C ASP A 952 -11.81 -24.72 -21.50
N PHE A 953 -11.00 -23.92 -20.81
CA PHE A 953 -10.13 -24.43 -19.74
C PHE A 953 -10.91 -24.87 -18.50
N ASP A 954 -10.79 -26.16 -18.14
CA ASP A 954 -11.37 -26.72 -16.91
C ASP A 954 -10.44 -26.49 -15.70
N VAL A 955 -10.86 -25.59 -14.80
CA VAL A 955 -10.16 -25.25 -13.56
C VAL A 955 -9.90 -26.48 -12.66
N LYS A 956 -10.70 -27.55 -12.77
CA LYS A 956 -10.51 -28.75 -11.93
C LYS A 956 -9.20 -29.50 -12.22
N THR A 957 -8.57 -29.29 -13.37
CA THR A 957 -7.28 -29.93 -13.70
C THR A 957 -6.16 -29.49 -12.76
N ILE A 958 -6.30 -28.32 -12.12
CA ILE A 958 -5.33 -27.75 -11.18
C ILE A 958 -5.04 -28.68 -9.99
N LYS A 959 -5.98 -29.55 -9.60
CA LYS A 959 -5.76 -30.52 -8.51
C LYS A 959 -4.48 -31.34 -8.69
N LYS A 960 -4.10 -31.62 -9.94
CA LYS A 960 -2.90 -32.40 -10.29
C LYS A 960 -1.65 -31.54 -10.54
N SER A 961 -1.77 -30.22 -10.60
CA SER A 961 -0.62 -29.33 -10.82
C SER A 961 0.20 -29.18 -9.54
N LEU A 962 1.43 -29.71 -9.55
CA LEU A 962 2.36 -29.63 -8.42
C LEU A 962 3.08 -28.28 -8.33
N TYR A 963 3.16 -27.53 -9.44
CA TYR A 963 3.87 -26.25 -9.53
C TYR A 963 2.94 -25.03 -9.52
N PHE A 964 1.66 -25.22 -9.20
CA PHE A 964 0.68 -24.14 -9.13
C PHE A 964 1.09 -23.08 -8.09
N PHE A 965 1.45 -23.54 -6.89
CA PHE A 965 2.11 -22.81 -5.81
C PHE A 965 3.28 -23.69 -5.35
N SER A 966 4.53 -23.20 -5.43
CA SER A 966 5.73 -24.04 -5.23
C SER A 966 7.02 -23.29 -4.93
#